data_AF-A0A2D7T9N8-F1
#
_entry.id   AF-A0A2D7T9N8-F1
#
_cell.length_a   1.000
_cell.length_b   1.000
_cell.length_c   1.000
_cell.angle_alpha   90.00
_cell.angle_beta   90.00
_cell.angle_gamma   90.00
#
_symmetry.space_group_name_H-M   'P 1'
#
loop_
_entity.id
_entity.type
_entity.pdbx_description
1 polymer ?
#
loop_
_entity_poly.entity_id
_entity_poly.type
_entity_poly.pdbx_seq_one_letter_code
_entity_poly.pdbx_strand_id
1 'polypeptide(L)'
;MDLIVIVITFLLGLGFLCSNIFIQFYSQPGLKNLNYKSHLLLMIVPLFLTIITMIISDYLYLDLMTSIILSVVIGICSHMSLMIYFSAKHRLLWTLGIRNLLRNKRNTALMMTGLLIGSAIITSSLVVGDSLDATIKEEAYIILGETDIRIRGIENGFSQASGLAKEIDQDLANTFHLELLNSSTVSENMDGFYYGRYVDISLSNPNSGLVEPSATWWAADSFNHTNGPWEPLGGENGINYLDMEENEDLSGENTFVANRILADELGVEEGDKISLSYTKYNPSTGVGTLETISITIWKIVEMEGSSTVRGSTSPVLFSTLETAQEIQNKKNKVNFIDISAKGGPKDSLNSVDEIYSKVKKIFNNVIKAEDVGFLLQTDVEKKAMSISLQSGDARLSVEMIEDIEEIVQNTTSNSSIYKTLQAQLFQVRYRADDIVGILGSDVDSLYVNQELEWYSSSLGVSIYNSSNREWTQFTFPEDMTFNDFEHYNSTISFIAHSNGITKMNVNGSAEFLSVLSSDDGTNEVQSIELLESEKLLATRLTNENTIIELLIQQDNWTKLTLDRGEWDNELFRIDMVSDEDDVLIRAYDLFGSKTCRLSKQDLIKFNEQLIQCDWGELYVGQNSLIEIGGLMWDLKSTNSEQMILMSNNSNINLSDLGLPSGNIIAAGCDGIWIENEQILYVWNSTMFEPSNLLVPTNAIDKPSFIDKACIKMNHAVLLGNEGVITTFRTPEGLVENARIPLIRTIDDMNLIPLVGMAVEGQSNFIYSPPKEGTFDLPSWSNEMLIVDENENVSFLLIGSIGFGKIFKILFSFRIMLTLNVRPASSKR
;
A
#
# COMPACT_ATOMS: atom_id res chain seq x y z
N MET A 1 14.58 9.04 65.00
CA MET A 1 15.99 9.28 64.63
C MET A 1 16.73 8.01 64.28
N ASP A 2 16.91 7.80 62.99
CA ASP A 2 17.89 6.86 62.45
C ASP A 2 19.31 7.18 62.94
N LEU A 3 20.17 6.17 62.98
CA LEU A 3 21.58 6.30 63.35
C LEU A 3 22.28 7.40 62.53
N ILE A 4 21.92 7.51 61.24
CA ILE A 4 22.44 8.54 60.32
C ILE A 4 22.06 9.94 60.79
N VAL A 5 20.80 10.16 61.19
CA VAL A 5 20.31 11.46 61.66
C VAL A 5 21.03 11.86 62.96
N ILE A 6 21.28 10.92 63.86
CA ILE A 6 22.01 11.16 65.12
C ILE A 6 23.45 11.61 64.85
N VAL A 7 24.16 10.88 63.97
CA VAL A 7 25.55 11.20 63.61
C VAL A 7 25.65 12.57 62.93
N ILE A 8 24.73 12.88 62.00
CA ILE A 8 24.69 14.16 61.30
C ILE A 8 24.37 15.31 62.28
N THR A 9 23.42 15.12 63.19
CA THR A 9 23.08 16.12 64.22
C THR A 9 24.30 16.46 65.09
N PHE A 10 25.06 15.45 65.48
CA PHE A 10 26.29 15.64 66.26
C PHE A 10 27.39 16.37 65.47
N LEU A 11 27.60 16.00 64.20
CA LEU A 11 28.57 16.64 63.32
C LEU A 11 28.21 18.12 63.05
N LEU A 12 26.93 18.42 62.81
CA LEU A 12 26.46 19.79 62.62
C LEU A 12 26.63 20.62 63.90
N GLY A 13 26.27 20.07 65.06
CA GLY A 13 26.51 20.71 66.35
C GLY A 13 27.99 21.02 66.56
N LEU A 14 28.87 20.05 66.36
CA LEU A 14 30.32 20.23 66.51
C LEU A 14 30.88 21.26 65.51
N GLY A 15 30.42 21.21 64.25
CA GLY A 15 30.80 22.18 63.22
C GLY A 15 30.44 23.62 63.59
N PHE A 16 29.22 23.84 64.10
CA PHE A 16 28.81 25.17 64.58
C PHE A 16 29.61 25.60 65.82
N LEU A 17 29.93 24.69 66.74
CA LEU A 17 30.78 25.00 67.90
C LEU A 17 32.15 25.52 67.45
N CYS A 18 32.83 24.78 66.56
CA CYS A 18 34.15 25.13 66.04
C CYS A 18 34.11 26.45 65.25
N SER A 19 33.10 26.63 64.40
CA SER A 19 32.90 27.85 63.63
C SER A 19 32.68 29.07 64.53
N ASN A 20 31.82 28.95 65.54
CA ASN A 20 31.54 30.04 66.49
C ASN A 20 32.80 30.41 67.31
N ILE A 21 33.59 29.42 67.76
CA ILE A 21 34.87 29.68 68.44
C ILE A 21 35.82 30.46 67.50
N PHE A 22 35.94 30.04 66.25
CA PHE A 22 36.80 30.70 65.28
C PHE A 22 36.36 32.14 65.01
N ILE A 23 35.07 32.37 64.77
CA ILE A 23 34.52 33.70 64.50
C ILE A 23 34.76 34.65 65.69
N GLN A 24 34.55 34.14 66.91
CA GLN A 24 34.58 34.94 68.12
C GLN A 24 35.98 35.33 68.59
N PHE A 25 36.97 34.44 68.42
CA PHE A 25 38.34 34.66 68.91
C PHE A 25 39.34 35.08 67.83
N TYR A 26 39.13 34.67 66.58
CA TYR A 26 40.10 34.92 65.49
C TYR A 26 39.60 35.92 64.46
N SER A 27 38.34 35.81 64.02
CA SER A 27 37.82 36.65 62.92
C SER A 27 37.48 38.08 63.33
N GLN A 28 36.83 38.28 64.49
CA GLN A 28 36.28 39.59 64.86
C GLN A 28 36.83 40.13 66.18
N PRO A 29 37.84 41.02 66.16
CA PRO A 29 38.47 41.54 67.38
C PRO A 29 37.51 42.38 68.25
N GLY A 30 36.42 42.93 67.67
CA GLY A 30 35.42 43.70 68.41
C GLY A 30 34.53 42.90 69.36
N LEU A 31 34.58 41.56 69.30
CA LEU A 31 33.88 40.67 70.23
C LEU A 31 34.73 40.31 71.45
N LYS A 32 36.05 40.52 71.42
CA LYS A 32 36.99 40.09 72.48
C LYS A 32 36.80 40.79 73.83
N ASN A 33 36.13 41.94 73.83
CA ASN A 33 35.93 42.77 75.02
C ASN A 33 34.54 42.55 75.67
N LEU A 34 33.82 41.48 75.32
CA LEU A 34 32.53 41.16 75.90
C LEU A 34 32.68 40.43 77.25
N ASN A 35 31.65 40.51 78.10
CA ASN A 35 31.64 39.78 79.37
C ASN A 35 31.62 38.26 79.10
N TYR A 36 32.27 37.46 79.96
CA TYR A 36 32.34 36.00 79.86
C TYR A 36 30.95 35.35 79.69
N LYS A 37 29.92 35.88 80.36
CA LYS A 37 28.52 35.41 80.21
C LYS A 37 27.97 35.61 78.79
N SER A 38 28.30 36.72 78.13
CA SER A 38 27.89 37.00 76.74
C SER A 38 28.66 36.14 75.74
N HIS A 39 29.93 35.86 76.02
CA HIS A 39 30.72 34.94 75.21
C HIS A 39 30.15 33.52 75.22
N LEU A 40 29.82 33.03 76.43
CA LEU A 40 29.22 31.72 76.62
C LEU A 40 27.86 31.59 75.91
N LEU A 41 27.03 32.63 76.00
CA LEU A 41 25.70 32.64 75.36
C LEU A 41 25.80 32.66 73.82
N LEU A 42 26.75 33.41 73.25
CA LEU A 42 27.02 33.44 71.81
C LEU A 42 27.50 32.09 71.24
N MET A 43 28.18 31.27 72.04
CA MET A 43 28.62 29.94 71.61
C MET A 43 27.51 28.88 71.77
N ILE A 44 26.84 28.88 72.92
CA ILE A 44 25.91 27.80 73.29
C ILE A 44 24.56 27.95 72.58
N VAL A 45 24.03 29.16 72.44
CA VAL A 45 22.67 29.33 71.93
C VAL A 45 22.53 28.93 70.46
N PRO A 46 23.43 29.32 69.53
CA PRO A 46 23.32 28.87 68.13
C PRO A 46 23.49 27.36 67.99
N LEU A 47 24.41 26.76 68.75
CA LEU A 47 24.62 25.31 68.80
C LEU A 47 23.37 24.58 69.29
N PHE A 48 22.76 25.08 70.35
CA PHE A 48 21.56 24.49 70.91
C PHE A 48 20.38 24.60 69.93
N LEU A 49 20.25 25.74 69.25
CA LEU A 49 19.18 25.97 68.28
C LEU A 49 19.34 25.12 67.01
N THR A 50 20.57 24.88 66.53
CA THR A 50 20.80 23.95 65.40
C THR A 50 20.45 22.52 65.75
N ILE A 51 20.84 22.05 66.93
CA ILE A 51 20.53 20.69 67.39
C ILE A 51 19.03 20.52 67.59
N ILE A 52 18.36 21.49 68.25
CA ILE A 52 16.91 21.45 68.45
C ILE A 52 16.16 21.44 67.12
N THR A 53 16.56 22.29 66.19
CA THR A 53 15.86 22.38 64.90
C THR A 53 15.99 21.10 64.10
N MET A 54 17.16 20.45 64.13
CA MET A 54 17.34 19.13 63.52
C MET A 54 16.44 18.06 64.15
N ILE A 55 16.31 18.05 65.48
CA ILE A 55 15.45 17.10 66.20
C ILE A 55 13.96 17.35 65.92
N ILE A 56 13.54 18.62 65.86
CA ILE A 56 12.16 18.99 65.56
C ILE A 56 11.82 18.63 64.11
N SER A 57 12.75 18.82 63.15
CA SER A 57 12.51 18.45 61.76
C SER A 57 12.36 16.94 61.55
N ASP A 58 13.16 16.12 62.25
CA ASP A 58 12.99 14.65 62.28
C ASP A 58 11.62 14.26 62.86
N TYR A 59 11.19 14.93 63.94
CA TYR A 59 9.87 14.70 64.54
C TYR A 59 8.71 15.06 63.60
N LEU A 60 8.91 16.03 62.71
CA LEU A 60 7.92 16.44 61.70
C LEU A 60 8.02 15.63 60.39
N TYR A 61 8.86 14.59 60.35
CA TYR A 61 9.08 13.75 59.16
C TYR A 61 9.48 14.53 57.91
N LEU A 62 10.28 15.60 58.07
CA LEU A 62 10.84 16.34 56.94
C LEU A 62 12.02 15.58 56.32
N ASP A 63 12.23 15.77 55.02
CA ASP A 63 13.36 15.16 54.30
C ASP A 63 14.71 15.56 54.92
N LEU A 64 15.70 14.65 54.87
CA LEU A 64 17.00 14.82 55.52
C LEU A 64 17.74 16.07 55.01
N MET A 65 17.69 16.35 53.71
CA MET A 65 18.37 17.51 53.14
C MET A 65 17.71 18.81 53.59
N THR A 66 16.38 18.85 53.63
CA THR A 66 15.64 20.02 54.12
C THR A 66 15.94 20.30 55.59
N SER A 67 16.05 19.24 56.40
CA SER A 67 16.37 19.32 57.83
C SER A 67 17.79 19.87 58.07
N ILE A 68 18.78 19.42 57.29
CA ILE A 68 20.16 19.94 57.37
C ILE A 68 20.19 21.42 56.99
N ILE A 69 19.59 21.81 55.88
CA ILE A 69 19.59 23.20 55.42
C ILE A 69 18.92 24.12 56.45
N LEU A 70 17.75 23.71 56.96
CA LEU A 70 16.99 24.51 57.93
C LEU A 70 17.78 24.70 59.24
N SER A 71 18.40 23.65 59.75
CA SER A 71 19.19 23.71 60.97
C SER A 71 20.41 24.63 60.82
N VAL A 72 21.11 24.56 59.68
CA VAL A 72 22.24 25.45 59.37
C VAL A 72 21.80 26.91 59.29
N VAL A 73 20.71 27.20 58.58
CA VAL A 73 20.18 28.56 58.43
C VAL A 73 19.79 29.15 59.79
N ILE A 74 19.07 28.38 60.62
CA ILE A 74 18.67 28.84 61.96
C ILE A 74 19.90 29.06 62.86
N GLY A 75 20.93 28.22 62.74
CA GLY A 75 22.20 28.41 63.43
C GLY A 75 22.89 29.73 63.07
N ILE A 76 23.01 30.02 61.78
CA ILE A 76 23.64 31.26 61.29
C ILE A 76 22.80 32.47 61.71
N CYS A 77 21.49 32.43 61.49
CA CYS A 77 20.58 33.52 61.84
C CYS A 77 20.57 33.82 63.34
N SER A 78 20.56 32.79 64.19
CA SER A 78 20.62 32.96 65.65
C SER A 78 21.95 33.57 66.10
N HIS A 79 23.08 33.10 65.55
CA HIS A 79 24.38 33.68 65.83
C HIS A 79 24.44 35.15 65.41
N MET A 80 24.03 35.49 64.19
CA MET A 80 23.97 36.88 63.71
C MET A 80 23.06 37.77 64.58
N SER A 81 21.89 37.27 64.98
CA SER A 81 20.95 37.99 65.85
C SER A 81 21.56 38.29 67.22
N LEU A 82 22.24 37.31 67.81
CA LEU A 82 22.92 37.47 69.10
C LEU A 82 24.10 38.44 68.99
N MET A 83 24.84 38.43 67.87
CA MET A 83 25.90 39.41 67.62
C MET A 83 25.37 40.83 67.60
N ILE A 84 24.23 41.07 66.93
CA ILE A 84 23.56 42.37 66.90
C ILE A 84 23.13 42.80 68.31
N TYR A 85 22.68 41.85 69.15
CA TYR A 85 22.23 42.14 70.51
C TYR A 85 23.37 42.50 71.46
N PHE A 86 24.44 41.71 71.51
CA PHE A 86 25.52 41.90 72.49
C PHE A 86 26.62 42.87 72.05
N SER A 87 26.87 43.03 70.74
CA SER A 87 27.97 43.87 70.25
C SER A 87 27.46 45.25 69.82
N ALA A 88 27.90 46.29 70.51
CA ALA A 88 27.53 47.68 70.19
C ALA A 88 27.90 48.08 68.75
N LYS A 89 29.03 47.58 68.22
CA LYS A 89 29.47 47.85 66.84
C LYS A 89 28.52 47.24 65.81
N HIS A 90 28.09 45.99 66.02
CA HIS A 90 27.17 45.30 65.12
C HIS A 90 25.76 45.88 65.20
N ARG A 91 25.31 46.28 66.39
CA ARG A 91 24.06 47.02 66.56
C ARG A 91 24.06 48.35 65.79
N LEU A 92 25.18 49.07 65.80
CA LEU A 92 25.33 50.31 65.03
C LEU A 92 25.31 50.04 63.53
N LEU A 93 26.02 49.04 63.03
CA LEU A 93 25.98 48.65 61.61
C LEU A 93 24.59 48.21 61.16
N TRP A 94 23.89 47.41 61.98
CA TRP A 94 22.51 46.98 61.75
C TRP A 94 21.54 48.15 61.67
N THR A 95 21.61 49.07 62.64
CA THR A 95 20.76 50.27 62.66
C THR A 95 21.07 51.22 61.49
N LEU A 96 22.34 51.37 61.10
CA LEU A 96 22.71 52.10 59.88
C LEU A 96 22.17 51.41 58.62
N GLY A 97 22.25 50.07 58.55
CA GLY A 97 21.70 49.27 57.45
C GLY A 97 20.19 49.43 57.31
N ILE A 98 19.43 49.25 58.38
CA ILE A 98 17.96 49.45 58.39
C ILE A 98 17.61 50.89 58.03
N ARG A 99 18.27 51.89 58.62
CA ARG A 99 18.00 53.30 58.31
C ARG A 99 18.32 53.61 56.85
N ASN A 100 19.34 52.99 56.27
CA ASN A 100 19.66 53.13 54.84
C ASN A 100 18.60 52.48 53.94
N LEU A 101 18.13 51.28 54.29
CA LEU A 101 17.02 50.60 53.60
C LEU A 101 15.74 51.43 53.63
N LEU A 102 15.40 52.00 54.79
CA LEU A 102 14.20 52.83 54.99
C LEU A 102 14.32 54.24 54.37
N ARG A 103 15.54 54.80 54.25
CA ARG A 103 15.77 56.11 53.63
C ARG A 103 15.72 56.01 52.10
N ASN A 104 16.22 54.93 51.52
CA ASN A 104 16.30 54.73 50.06
C ASN A 104 15.15 53.85 49.53
N LYS A 105 13.90 54.18 49.90
CA LYS A 105 12.71 53.33 49.67
C LYS A 105 12.59 52.80 48.23
N ARG A 106 12.89 53.62 47.22
CA ARG A 106 12.81 53.23 45.80
C ARG A 106 13.81 52.15 45.42
N ASN A 107 15.08 52.33 45.78
CA ASN A 107 16.13 51.39 45.41
C ASN A 107 16.01 50.10 46.23
N THR A 108 15.62 50.19 47.50
CA THR A 108 15.30 49.02 48.33
C THR A 108 14.11 48.23 47.78
N ALA A 109 13.05 48.92 47.32
CA ALA A 109 11.90 48.28 46.71
C ALA A 109 12.31 47.55 45.43
N LEU A 110 13.07 48.19 44.52
CA LEU A 110 13.57 47.54 43.30
C LEU A 110 14.42 46.29 43.60
N MET A 111 15.30 46.37 44.59
CA MET A 111 16.12 45.23 45.02
C MET A 111 15.27 44.08 45.58
N MET A 112 14.33 44.39 46.49
CA MET A 112 13.44 43.37 47.07
C MET A 112 12.52 42.77 46.02
N THR A 113 11.96 43.59 45.13
CA THR A 113 11.15 43.12 44.00
C THR A 113 11.97 42.21 43.09
N GLY A 114 13.23 42.55 42.77
CA GLY A 114 14.10 41.68 41.97
C GLY A 114 14.36 40.31 42.64
N LEU A 115 14.64 40.30 43.95
CA LEU A 115 14.83 39.06 44.71
C LEU A 115 13.54 38.23 44.82
N LEU A 116 12.40 38.88 45.07
CA LEU A 116 11.09 38.22 45.13
C LEU A 116 10.69 37.65 43.79
N ILE A 117 10.88 38.40 42.69
CA ILE A 117 10.61 37.92 41.34
C ILE A 117 11.51 36.74 41.02
N GLY A 118 12.82 36.81 41.30
CA GLY A 118 13.73 35.68 41.08
C GLY A 118 13.31 34.42 41.85
N SER A 119 12.99 34.57 43.14
CA SER A 119 12.51 33.45 43.97
C SER A 119 11.17 32.89 43.48
N ALA A 120 10.24 33.76 43.09
CA ALA A 120 8.93 33.36 42.57
C ALA A 120 9.08 32.64 41.23
N ILE A 121 9.90 33.14 40.31
CA ILE A 121 10.15 32.50 39.01
C ILE A 121 10.72 31.09 39.21
N ILE A 122 11.75 30.94 40.06
CA ILE A 122 12.37 29.63 40.31
C ILE A 122 11.36 28.66 40.93
N THR A 123 10.61 29.10 41.96
CA THR A 123 9.62 28.24 42.62
C THR A 123 8.48 27.87 41.68
N SER A 124 7.95 28.83 40.92
CA SER A 124 6.92 28.57 39.92
C SER A 124 7.41 27.62 38.83
N SER A 125 8.66 27.74 38.38
CA SER A 125 9.21 26.83 37.38
C SER A 125 9.36 25.39 37.90
N LEU A 126 9.69 25.22 39.18
CA LEU A 126 9.79 23.90 39.80
C LEU A 126 8.40 23.27 39.95
N VAL A 127 7.43 24.03 40.48
CA VAL A 127 6.04 23.55 40.64
C VAL A 127 5.41 23.21 39.28
N VAL A 128 5.59 24.06 38.28
CA VAL A 128 5.09 23.79 36.92
C VAL A 128 5.78 22.58 36.32
N GLY A 129 7.09 22.42 36.54
CA GLY A 129 7.85 21.23 36.12
C GLY A 129 7.28 19.94 36.71
N ASP A 130 7.06 19.90 38.02
CA ASP A 130 6.52 18.73 38.71
C ASP A 130 5.08 18.43 38.28
N SER A 131 4.25 19.47 38.08
CA SER A 131 2.90 19.31 37.57
C SER A 131 2.87 18.77 36.14
N LEU A 132 3.75 19.25 35.25
CA LEU A 132 3.84 18.76 33.88
C LEU A 132 4.33 17.30 33.85
N ASP A 133 5.35 16.95 34.64
CA ASP A 133 5.84 15.58 34.74
C ASP A 133 4.75 14.62 35.25
N ALA A 134 4.02 15.01 36.31
CA ALA A 134 2.90 14.23 36.80
C ALA A 134 1.79 14.07 35.76
N THR A 135 1.49 15.12 35.00
CA THR A 135 0.45 15.07 33.95
C THR A 135 0.89 14.17 32.79
N ILE A 136 2.15 14.26 32.34
CA ILE A 136 2.68 13.43 31.26
C ILE A 136 2.71 11.95 31.66
N LYS A 137 3.12 11.66 32.91
CA LYS A 137 3.13 10.30 33.44
C LYS A 137 1.73 9.72 33.54
N GLU A 138 0.77 10.47 34.06
CA GLU A 138 -0.61 10.00 34.18
C GLU A 138 -1.23 9.75 32.79
N GLU A 139 -1.01 10.64 31.83
CA GLU A 139 -1.46 10.41 30.45
C GLU A 139 -0.81 9.14 29.84
N ALA A 140 0.48 8.91 30.09
CA ALA A 140 1.16 7.70 29.63
C ALA A 140 0.57 6.43 30.27
N TYR A 141 0.26 6.46 31.57
CA TYR A 141 -0.37 5.34 32.26
C TYR A 141 -1.79 5.06 31.75
N ILE A 142 -2.56 6.10 31.44
CA ILE A 142 -3.92 5.97 30.87
C ILE A 142 -3.87 5.36 29.46
N ILE A 143 -2.91 5.77 28.61
CA ILE A 143 -2.84 5.29 27.23
C ILE A 143 -2.39 3.83 27.15
N LEU A 144 -1.38 3.46 27.94
CA LEU A 144 -0.80 2.12 27.89
C LEU A 144 -1.56 1.14 28.79
N GLY A 145 -2.20 1.62 29.85
CA GLY A 145 -2.80 0.80 30.88
C GLY A 145 -1.76 -0.17 31.45
N GLU A 146 -2.09 -1.45 31.40
CA GLU A 146 -1.23 -2.55 31.86
C GLU A 146 -0.23 -3.04 30.79
N THR A 147 -0.16 -2.37 29.65
CA THR A 147 0.71 -2.80 28.54
C THR A 147 2.14 -2.34 28.76
N ASP A 148 3.05 -3.28 29.02
CA ASP A 148 4.47 -3.00 29.21
C ASP A 148 5.31 -3.22 27.94
N ILE A 149 5.02 -4.30 27.20
CA ILE A 149 5.73 -4.63 25.96
C ILE A 149 4.70 -4.79 24.84
N ARG A 150 4.76 -3.88 23.87
CA ARG A 150 3.98 -3.94 22.63
C ARG A 150 4.87 -4.32 21.45
N ILE A 151 4.52 -5.41 20.78
CA ILE A 151 5.15 -5.86 19.54
C ILE A 151 4.21 -5.51 18.40
N ARG A 152 4.68 -4.69 17.46
CA ARG A 152 3.94 -4.30 16.26
C ARG A 152 4.90 -4.00 15.12
N GLY A 153 4.40 -4.01 13.89
CA GLY A 153 5.18 -3.55 12.75
C GLY A 153 5.51 -2.06 12.84
N ILE A 154 6.72 -1.68 12.44
CA ILE A 154 7.08 -0.27 12.27
C ILE A 154 6.35 0.26 11.03
N GLU A 155 5.35 1.11 11.23
CA GLU A 155 4.69 1.87 10.18
C GLU A 155 5.46 3.17 9.95
N ASN A 156 6.10 3.30 8.79
CA ASN A 156 6.86 4.48 8.41
C ASN A 156 6.22 5.15 7.19
N GLY A 157 5.83 6.42 7.30
CA GLY A 157 5.50 7.37 6.22
C GLY A 157 4.49 6.88 5.17
N PHE A 158 4.91 5.97 4.29
CA PHE A 158 4.08 5.34 3.28
C PHE A 158 3.10 4.31 3.87
N SER A 159 3.48 3.55 4.93
CA SER A 159 2.62 2.52 5.54
C SER A 159 1.39 3.12 6.24
N GLN A 160 1.57 4.31 6.82
CA GLN A 160 0.47 5.10 7.38
C GLN A 160 -0.42 5.72 6.29
N ALA A 161 0.14 6.01 5.10
CA ALA A 161 -0.60 6.58 3.99
C ALA A 161 -1.29 5.53 3.11
N SER A 162 -0.75 4.31 3.05
CA SER A 162 -1.30 3.17 2.30
C SER A 162 -2.44 2.48 3.07
N GLY A 163 -2.50 2.66 4.38
CA GLY A 163 -3.44 1.96 5.26
C GLY A 163 -3.14 0.47 5.40
N LEU A 164 -1.95 0.02 4.97
CA LEU A 164 -1.54 -1.38 5.04
C LEU A 164 -0.89 -1.69 6.39
N ALA A 165 -1.54 -2.53 7.18
CA ALA A 165 -0.96 -3.08 8.39
C ALA A 165 0.09 -4.15 8.07
N LYS A 166 1.15 -4.19 8.89
CA LYS A 166 2.09 -5.31 8.90
C LYS A 166 1.50 -6.44 9.74
N GLU A 167 1.21 -7.56 9.08
CA GLU A 167 0.44 -8.67 9.65
C GLU A 167 1.35 -9.84 10.01
N ILE A 168 0.96 -10.58 11.05
CA ILE A 168 1.57 -11.82 11.53
C ILE A 168 0.47 -12.88 11.59
N ASP A 169 0.83 -14.13 11.38
CA ASP A 169 -0.10 -15.25 11.54
C ASP A 169 -0.49 -15.47 13.01
N GLN A 170 -1.78 -15.68 13.26
CA GLN A 170 -2.31 -15.90 14.61
C GLN A 170 -1.78 -17.20 15.24
N ASP A 171 -1.57 -18.26 14.46
CA ASP A 171 -0.99 -19.51 14.97
C ASP A 171 0.47 -19.31 15.41
N LEU A 172 1.19 -18.42 14.73
CA LEU A 172 2.54 -18.04 15.11
C LEU A 172 2.54 -17.21 16.40
N ALA A 173 1.60 -16.27 16.57
CA ALA A 173 1.43 -15.52 17.82
C ALA A 173 1.09 -16.44 19.00
N ASN A 174 0.24 -17.46 18.77
CA ASN A 174 -0.07 -18.50 19.77
C ASN A 174 1.17 -19.33 20.13
N THR A 175 1.95 -19.74 19.13
CA THR A 175 3.21 -20.47 19.37
C THR A 175 4.19 -19.63 20.18
N PHE A 176 4.29 -18.33 19.87
CA PHE A 176 5.10 -17.39 20.64
C PHE A 176 4.64 -17.30 22.09
N HIS A 177 3.33 -17.19 22.34
CA HIS A 177 2.78 -17.20 23.70
C HIS A 177 3.15 -18.46 24.49
N LEU A 178 3.02 -19.65 23.88
CA LEU A 178 3.37 -20.93 24.50
C LEU A 178 4.85 -21.00 24.89
N GLU A 179 5.75 -20.50 24.04
CA GLU A 179 7.19 -20.44 24.34
C GLU A 179 7.52 -19.43 25.46
N LEU A 180 6.77 -18.32 25.57
CA LEU A 180 6.89 -17.41 26.71
C LEU A 180 6.50 -18.12 28.02
N LEU A 181 5.41 -18.90 28.02
CA LEU A 181 4.96 -19.65 29.19
C LEU A 181 5.91 -20.79 29.59
N ASN A 182 6.66 -21.37 28.65
CA ASN A 182 7.66 -22.41 28.92
C ASN A 182 8.89 -21.87 29.69
N SER A 183 9.17 -20.57 29.57
CA SER A 183 10.25 -19.90 30.30
C SER A 183 9.79 -19.54 31.71
N SER A 184 10.30 -20.24 32.73
CA SER A 184 9.89 -20.03 34.13
C SER A 184 9.96 -18.57 34.57
N THR A 185 11.04 -17.85 34.22
CA THR A 185 11.19 -16.43 34.57
C THR A 185 10.18 -15.53 33.87
N VAL A 186 9.78 -15.85 32.64
CA VAL A 186 8.78 -15.04 31.93
C VAL A 186 7.41 -15.36 32.51
N SER A 187 7.05 -16.64 32.66
CA SER A 187 5.77 -17.05 33.25
C SER A 187 5.56 -16.56 34.69
N GLU A 188 6.63 -16.41 35.48
CA GLU A 188 6.56 -15.93 36.85
C GLU A 188 6.38 -14.41 36.95
N ASN A 189 6.79 -13.65 35.92
CA ASN A 189 6.80 -12.18 35.94
C ASN A 189 5.85 -11.55 34.90
N MET A 190 5.28 -12.35 34.00
CA MET A 190 4.22 -11.96 33.06
C MET A 190 2.87 -12.32 33.69
N ASP A 191 1.91 -11.42 33.58
CA ASP A 191 0.54 -11.60 34.07
C ASP A 191 -0.53 -11.32 33.00
N GLY A 192 -0.13 -10.80 31.83
CA GLY A 192 -1.03 -10.65 30.68
C GLY A 192 -0.35 -10.90 29.33
N PHE A 193 -1.12 -11.44 28.39
CA PHE A 193 -0.76 -11.51 26.98
C PHE A 193 -2.03 -11.48 26.13
N TYR A 194 -2.12 -10.60 25.14
CA TYR A 194 -3.16 -10.70 24.11
C TYR A 194 -2.63 -10.17 22.78
N TYR A 195 -3.33 -10.47 21.69
CA TYR A 195 -3.05 -9.94 20.37
C TYR A 195 -4.32 -9.34 19.78
N GLY A 196 -4.15 -8.57 18.71
CA GLY A 196 -5.27 -7.97 18.03
C GLY A 196 -4.91 -7.41 16.67
N ARG A 197 -5.86 -6.65 16.14
CA ARG A 197 -5.77 -5.91 14.89
C ARG A 197 -6.17 -4.48 15.12
N TYR A 198 -5.34 -3.52 14.72
CA TYR A 198 -5.80 -2.14 14.54
C TYR A 198 -5.62 -1.65 13.11
N VAL A 199 -6.57 -0.86 12.61
CA VAL A 199 -6.47 -0.20 11.31
C VAL A 199 -7.05 1.20 11.38
N ASP A 200 -6.55 2.11 10.55
CA ASP A 200 -7.14 3.43 10.42
C ASP A 200 -8.36 3.38 9.50
N ILE A 201 -9.42 4.07 9.92
CA ILE A 201 -10.74 4.03 9.29
C ILE A 201 -11.32 5.44 9.19
N SER A 202 -12.27 5.60 8.28
CA SER A 202 -13.11 6.80 8.20
C SER A 202 -14.55 6.44 8.52
N LEU A 203 -15.21 7.26 9.33
CA LEU A 203 -16.58 7.03 9.76
C LEU A 203 -17.44 8.23 9.36
N SER A 204 -18.67 7.98 8.95
CA SER A 204 -19.63 9.04 8.68
C SER A 204 -21.01 8.69 9.18
N ASN A 205 -21.71 9.69 9.71
CA ASN A 205 -23.09 9.58 10.11
C ASN A 205 -23.98 10.06 8.95
N PRO A 206 -24.71 9.16 8.26
CA PRO A 206 -25.52 9.54 7.10
C PRO A 206 -26.72 10.43 7.47
N ASN A 207 -27.16 10.43 8.73
CA ASN A 207 -28.30 11.23 9.19
C ASN A 207 -27.90 12.68 9.52
N SER A 208 -26.75 12.87 10.17
CA SER A 208 -26.27 14.20 10.57
C SER A 208 -25.35 14.85 9.52
N GLY A 209 -24.73 14.05 8.65
CA GLY A 209 -23.71 14.49 7.69
C GLY A 209 -22.34 14.76 8.32
N LEU A 210 -22.16 14.42 9.60
CA LEU A 210 -20.86 14.51 10.29
C LEU A 210 -19.95 13.37 9.87
N VAL A 211 -18.65 13.65 9.79
CA VAL A 211 -17.62 12.71 9.30
C VAL A 211 -16.40 12.83 10.20
N GLU A 212 -15.92 11.68 10.68
CA GLU A 212 -14.61 11.51 11.29
C GLU A 212 -13.67 10.88 10.25
N PRO A 213 -12.79 11.67 9.61
CA PRO A 213 -11.95 11.18 8.52
C PRO A 213 -10.86 10.22 8.98
N SER A 214 -10.47 10.22 10.26
CA SER A 214 -9.34 9.44 10.77
C SER A 214 -9.59 8.96 12.20
N ALA A 215 -10.34 7.87 12.33
CA ALA A 215 -10.47 7.11 13.58
C ALA A 215 -9.62 5.83 13.55
N THR A 216 -9.29 5.30 14.72
CA THR A 216 -8.67 3.97 14.82
C THR A 216 -9.74 2.93 15.10
N TRP A 217 -9.77 1.88 14.29
CA TRP A 217 -10.50 0.66 14.61
C TRP A 217 -9.58 -0.26 15.41
N TRP A 218 -9.89 -0.50 16.68
CA TRP A 218 -9.13 -1.34 17.59
C TRP A 218 -9.89 -2.63 17.88
N ALA A 219 -9.35 -3.76 17.43
CA ALA A 219 -9.95 -5.08 17.64
C ALA A 219 -8.99 -5.98 18.43
N ALA A 220 -9.50 -6.65 19.46
CA ALA A 220 -8.70 -7.47 20.38
C ALA A 220 -9.31 -8.86 20.58
N ASP A 221 -8.45 -9.81 20.95
CA ASP A 221 -8.86 -11.15 21.38
C ASP A 221 -9.69 -11.08 22.66
N SER A 222 -10.93 -11.55 22.59
CA SER A 222 -11.93 -11.38 23.64
C SER A 222 -11.53 -12.04 24.96
N PHE A 223 -11.07 -13.29 24.88
CA PHE A 223 -10.74 -14.10 26.04
C PHE A 223 -9.48 -13.61 26.75
N ASN A 224 -8.39 -13.39 26.00
CA ASN A 224 -7.10 -13.06 26.59
C ASN A 224 -7.05 -11.63 27.14
N HIS A 225 -7.69 -10.66 26.46
CA HIS A 225 -7.79 -9.32 27.00
C HIS A 225 -8.60 -9.30 28.29
N THR A 226 -9.79 -9.93 28.30
CA THR A 226 -10.70 -9.88 29.46
C THR A 226 -10.18 -10.65 30.68
N ASN A 227 -9.47 -11.76 30.48
CA ASN A 227 -8.86 -12.51 31.59
C ASN A 227 -7.48 -11.98 32.01
N GLY A 228 -6.91 -11.05 31.23
CA GLY A 228 -5.67 -10.38 31.56
C GLY A 228 -5.87 -9.25 32.59
N PRO A 229 -4.79 -8.50 32.89
CA PRO A 229 -4.84 -7.41 33.86
C PRO A 229 -5.52 -6.14 33.32
N TRP A 230 -5.77 -6.04 32.00
CA TRP A 230 -6.32 -4.84 31.37
C TRP A 230 -7.71 -4.47 31.88
N GLU A 231 -7.92 -3.17 32.11
CA GLU A 231 -9.22 -2.65 32.54
C GLU A 231 -10.28 -2.75 31.42
N PRO A 232 -11.58 -2.88 31.75
CA PRO A 232 -12.65 -2.83 30.77
C PRO A 232 -12.70 -1.50 29.99
N LEU A 233 -13.39 -1.51 28.85
CA LEU A 233 -13.65 -0.31 28.05
C LEU A 233 -14.62 0.61 28.80
N GLY A 234 -14.17 1.78 29.27
CA GLY A 234 -14.96 2.69 30.10
C GLY A 234 -14.78 2.51 31.61
N GLY A 235 -13.67 1.89 32.04
CA GLY A 235 -13.29 1.75 33.45
C GLY A 235 -14.02 0.60 34.17
N GLU A 236 -14.11 0.66 35.51
CA GLU A 236 -14.65 -0.44 36.34
C GLU A 236 -16.10 -0.85 36.01
N ASN A 237 -16.92 0.08 35.51
CA ASN A 237 -18.31 -0.17 35.10
C ASN A 237 -18.44 -0.29 33.56
N GLY A 238 -17.32 -0.48 32.89
CA GLY A 238 -17.22 -0.57 31.45
C GLY A 238 -17.64 -1.91 30.88
N ILE A 239 -17.24 -2.14 29.63
CA ILE A 239 -17.59 -3.31 28.83
C ILE A 239 -16.30 -4.07 28.50
N ASN A 240 -16.33 -5.39 28.61
CA ASN A 240 -15.24 -6.24 28.17
C ASN A 240 -15.46 -6.78 26.76
N TYR A 241 -14.40 -7.26 26.13
CA TYR A 241 -14.52 -7.90 24.81
C TYR A 241 -15.29 -9.23 24.87
N LEU A 242 -15.26 -9.95 25.99
CA LEU A 242 -16.17 -11.10 26.19
C LEU A 242 -17.64 -10.70 26.18
N ASP A 243 -18.02 -9.55 26.73
CA ASP A 243 -19.41 -9.07 26.70
C ASP A 243 -19.85 -8.76 25.26
N MET A 244 -18.91 -8.32 24.41
CA MET A 244 -19.15 -8.08 22.98
C MET A 244 -19.36 -9.40 22.24
N GLU A 245 -18.50 -10.39 22.47
CA GLU A 245 -18.64 -11.75 21.90
C GLU A 245 -19.97 -12.41 22.31
N GLU A 246 -20.35 -12.32 23.59
CA GLU A 246 -21.64 -12.82 24.07
C GLU A 246 -22.82 -12.13 23.37
N ASN A 247 -22.73 -10.82 23.10
CA ASN A 247 -23.77 -10.09 22.36
C ASN A 247 -23.81 -10.49 20.88
N GLU A 248 -22.66 -10.73 20.24
CA GLU A 248 -22.56 -11.24 18.87
C GLU A 248 -23.25 -12.61 18.76
N ASP A 249 -22.97 -13.53 19.69
CA ASP A 249 -23.59 -14.85 19.76
C ASP A 249 -25.12 -14.79 19.96
N LEU A 250 -25.61 -13.84 20.75
CA LEU A 250 -27.04 -13.68 21.05
C LEU A 250 -27.81 -12.99 19.91
N SER A 251 -27.21 -12.00 19.27
CA SER A 251 -27.85 -11.19 18.24
C SER A 251 -27.69 -11.77 16.83
N GLY A 252 -26.61 -12.52 16.59
CA GLY A 252 -26.18 -12.95 15.26
C GLY A 252 -25.65 -11.80 14.40
N GLU A 253 -25.36 -10.64 14.98
CA GLU A 253 -24.83 -9.45 14.31
C GLU A 253 -23.51 -8.99 14.95
N ASN A 254 -22.60 -8.46 14.13
CA ASN A 254 -21.29 -7.97 14.58
C ASN A 254 -21.43 -6.76 15.50
N THR A 255 -20.69 -6.75 16.60
CA THR A 255 -20.84 -5.76 17.68
C THR A 255 -19.73 -4.71 17.64
N PHE A 256 -20.14 -3.44 17.70
CA PHE A 256 -19.21 -2.30 17.71
C PHE A 256 -19.44 -1.39 18.91
N VAL A 257 -18.36 -0.99 19.56
CA VAL A 257 -18.39 -0.05 20.69
C VAL A 257 -17.61 1.20 20.30
N ALA A 258 -18.17 2.38 20.52
CA ALA A 258 -17.48 3.65 20.27
C ALA A 258 -17.04 4.27 21.59
N ASN A 259 -15.88 4.93 21.63
CA ASN A 259 -15.60 5.80 22.77
C ASN A 259 -16.39 7.11 22.69
N ARG A 260 -16.48 7.81 23.82
CA ARG A 260 -17.20 9.08 23.95
C ARG A 260 -16.74 10.11 22.93
N ILE A 261 -15.43 10.21 22.67
CA ILE A 261 -14.86 11.15 21.69
C ILE A 261 -15.40 10.87 20.28
N LEU A 262 -15.35 9.62 19.83
CA LEU A 262 -15.86 9.25 18.51
C LEU A 262 -17.38 9.50 18.40
N ALA A 263 -18.12 9.21 19.47
CA ALA A 263 -19.56 9.44 19.50
C ALA A 263 -19.92 10.93 19.40
N ASP A 264 -19.18 11.79 20.10
CA ASP A 264 -19.39 13.24 20.10
C ASP A 264 -19.03 13.87 18.73
N GLU A 265 -17.93 13.43 18.08
CA GLU A 265 -17.53 13.92 16.75
C GLU A 265 -18.52 13.52 15.65
N LEU A 266 -19.13 12.33 15.75
CA LEU A 266 -20.14 11.86 14.79
C LEU A 266 -21.57 12.25 15.15
N GLY A 267 -21.79 12.74 16.38
CA GLY A 267 -23.11 13.04 16.94
C GLY A 267 -24.03 11.82 16.94
N VAL A 268 -23.57 10.70 17.48
CA VAL A 268 -24.29 9.41 17.50
C VAL A 268 -24.60 8.94 18.92
N GLU A 269 -25.72 8.24 19.07
CA GLU A 269 -26.14 7.58 20.30
C GLU A 269 -26.10 6.04 20.16
N GLU A 270 -26.29 5.32 21.27
CA GLU A 270 -26.36 3.85 21.27
C GLU A 270 -27.53 3.38 20.38
N GLY A 271 -27.25 2.45 19.46
CA GLY A 271 -28.19 1.90 18.49
C GLY A 271 -28.19 2.60 17.13
N ASP A 272 -27.46 3.70 16.97
CA ASP A 272 -27.38 4.42 15.69
C ASP A 272 -26.57 3.65 14.64
N LYS A 273 -26.96 3.86 13.38
CA LYS A 273 -26.25 3.32 12.21
C LYS A 273 -25.28 4.34 11.65
N ILE A 274 -24.04 3.92 11.44
CA ILE A 274 -22.99 4.72 10.81
C ILE A 274 -22.40 3.98 9.61
N SER A 275 -21.77 4.75 8.73
CA SER A 275 -21.08 4.26 7.55
C SER A 275 -19.59 4.21 7.84
N LEU A 276 -19.04 3.00 7.85
CA LEU A 276 -17.63 2.70 8.07
C LEU A 276 -16.94 2.46 6.73
N SER A 277 -15.92 3.27 6.44
CA SER A 277 -15.07 3.13 5.27
C SER A 277 -13.67 2.68 5.66
N TYR A 278 -13.17 1.65 4.98
CA TYR A 278 -11.84 1.08 5.22
C TYR A 278 -11.19 0.63 3.89
N THR A 279 -9.87 0.56 3.86
CA THR A 279 -9.13 0.13 2.67
C THR A 279 -9.06 -1.40 2.61
N LYS A 280 -9.60 -1.99 1.54
CA LYS A 280 -9.45 -3.41 1.22
C LYS A 280 -8.47 -3.58 0.06
N TYR A 281 -7.54 -4.49 0.21
CA TYR A 281 -6.50 -4.74 -0.79
C TYR A 281 -6.81 -5.99 -1.58
N ASN A 282 -6.75 -5.90 -2.91
CA ASN A 282 -6.82 -7.07 -3.78
C ASN A 282 -5.40 -7.64 -3.96
N PRO A 283 -5.11 -8.85 -3.45
CA PRO A 283 -3.78 -9.46 -3.52
C PRO A 283 -3.31 -9.73 -4.96
N SER A 284 -4.22 -9.89 -5.93
CA SER A 284 -3.89 -10.22 -7.33
C SER A 284 -3.56 -8.98 -8.16
N THR A 285 -4.21 -7.84 -7.91
CA THR A 285 -3.98 -6.59 -8.67
C THR A 285 -3.05 -5.61 -7.97
N GLY A 286 -2.83 -5.80 -6.67
CA GLY A 286 -2.02 -4.91 -5.86
C GLY A 286 -2.66 -3.54 -5.59
N VAL A 287 -3.97 -3.40 -5.83
CA VAL A 287 -4.72 -2.14 -5.67
C VAL A 287 -5.55 -2.18 -4.39
N GLY A 288 -5.45 -1.10 -3.60
CA GLY A 288 -6.36 -0.84 -2.48
C GLY A 288 -7.64 -0.15 -2.97
N THR A 289 -8.79 -0.77 -2.74
CA THR A 289 -10.12 -0.19 -2.95
C THR A 289 -10.74 0.21 -1.63
N LEU A 290 -11.35 1.39 -1.55
CA LEU A 290 -12.11 1.80 -0.38
C LEU A 290 -13.44 1.04 -0.36
N GLU A 291 -13.63 0.17 0.63
CA GLU A 291 -14.93 -0.45 0.89
C GLU A 291 -15.67 0.35 1.96
N THR A 292 -17.00 0.39 1.86
CA THR A 292 -17.86 1.09 2.83
C THR A 292 -19.00 0.18 3.23
N ILE A 293 -19.17 -0.02 4.53
CA ILE A 293 -20.21 -0.87 5.12
C ILE A 293 -21.03 -0.06 6.13
N SER A 294 -22.27 -0.47 6.36
CA SER A 294 -23.11 0.10 7.42
C SER A 294 -22.98 -0.75 8.68
N ILE A 295 -22.63 -0.11 9.80
CA ILE A 295 -22.52 -0.74 11.11
C ILE A 295 -23.44 -0.06 12.12
N THR A 296 -23.77 -0.77 13.20
CA THR A 296 -24.55 -0.22 14.32
C THR A 296 -23.66 -0.10 15.54
N ILE A 297 -23.69 1.07 16.21
CA ILE A 297 -23.02 1.27 17.49
C ILE A 297 -23.85 0.62 18.58
N TRP A 298 -23.33 -0.45 19.19
CA TRP A 298 -24.01 -1.13 20.30
C TRP A 298 -23.94 -0.30 21.58
N LYS A 299 -22.75 0.17 21.93
CA LYS A 299 -22.48 0.88 23.18
C LYS A 299 -21.50 2.03 23.01
N ILE A 300 -21.65 3.04 23.87
CA ILE A 300 -20.71 4.16 23.97
C ILE A 300 -20.06 4.12 25.34
N VAL A 301 -18.72 4.08 25.36
CA VAL A 301 -17.92 3.99 26.59
C VAL A 301 -17.25 5.31 26.92
N GLU A 302 -17.13 5.60 28.23
CA GLU A 302 -16.37 6.77 28.70
C GLU A 302 -14.87 6.61 28.45
N MET A 303 -14.12 7.72 28.51
CA MET A 303 -12.67 7.76 28.29
C MET A 303 -11.89 7.29 29.54
N GLU A 304 -12.14 6.06 29.98
CA GLU A 304 -11.52 5.40 31.13
C GLU A 304 -11.13 3.94 30.80
N GLY A 305 -10.08 3.44 31.44
CA GLY A 305 -9.56 2.08 31.20
C GLY A 305 -9.09 1.87 29.76
N SER A 306 -9.37 0.70 29.19
CA SER A 306 -8.91 0.35 27.84
C SER A 306 -9.58 1.14 26.70
N SER A 307 -10.48 2.08 26.98
CA SER A 307 -11.07 2.94 25.94
C SER A 307 -10.12 4.06 25.46
N THR A 308 -9.01 4.27 26.18
CA THR A 308 -8.01 5.32 25.92
C THR A 308 -6.74 4.82 25.23
N VAL A 309 -6.76 3.61 24.64
CA VAL A 309 -5.61 2.94 23.97
C VAL A 309 -4.87 3.78 22.92
N ARG A 310 -5.49 4.87 22.42
CA ARG A 310 -4.92 5.80 21.44
C ARG A 310 -4.72 7.23 21.96
N GLY A 311 -4.99 7.50 23.24
CA GLY A 311 -5.04 8.85 23.79
C GLY A 311 -6.35 9.14 24.51
N SER A 312 -6.31 10.07 25.48
CA SER A 312 -7.52 10.59 26.13
C SER A 312 -8.44 11.41 25.20
N THR A 313 -7.95 11.79 24.01
CA THR A 313 -8.68 12.66 23.06
C THR A 313 -8.82 12.05 21.67
N SER A 314 -8.49 10.78 21.47
CA SER A 314 -8.51 10.16 20.14
C SER A 314 -9.80 9.39 19.90
N PRO A 315 -10.43 9.50 18.71
CA PRO A 315 -11.61 8.72 18.37
C PRO A 315 -11.23 7.27 18.09
N VAL A 316 -11.91 6.33 18.77
CA VAL A 316 -11.65 4.89 18.64
C VAL A 316 -12.95 4.11 18.53
N LEU A 317 -12.98 3.19 17.57
CA LEU A 317 -14.03 2.18 17.40
C LEU A 317 -13.48 0.82 17.83
N PHE A 318 -14.21 0.10 18.68
CA PHE A 318 -13.83 -1.22 19.19
C PHE A 318 -14.71 -2.33 18.61
N SER A 319 -14.10 -3.49 18.33
CA SER A 319 -14.79 -4.74 17.97
C SER A 319 -14.05 -5.95 18.54
N THR A 320 -14.66 -7.13 18.48
CA THR A 320 -13.91 -8.38 18.67
C THR A 320 -12.91 -8.58 17.52
N LEU A 321 -11.84 -9.34 17.77
CA LEU A 321 -10.86 -9.69 16.74
C LEU A 321 -11.52 -10.45 15.57
N GLU A 322 -12.42 -11.38 15.87
CA GLU A 322 -13.13 -12.18 14.87
C GLU A 322 -13.95 -11.29 13.92
N THR A 323 -14.74 -10.36 14.46
CA THR A 323 -15.49 -9.37 13.67
C THR A 323 -14.59 -8.58 12.72
N ALA A 324 -13.43 -8.11 13.19
CA ALA A 324 -12.51 -7.36 12.34
C ALA A 324 -11.85 -8.24 11.26
N GLN A 325 -11.50 -9.48 11.59
CA GLN A 325 -10.90 -10.44 10.66
C GLN A 325 -11.90 -10.87 9.57
N GLU A 326 -13.15 -11.10 9.93
CA GLU A 326 -14.20 -11.47 8.98
C GLU A 326 -14.47 -10.34 7.99
N ILE A 327 -14.76 -9.13 8.49
CA ILE A 327 -15.10 -7.97 7.65
C ILE A 327 -13.96 -7.64 6.70
N GLN A 328 -12.72 -7.67 7.18
CA GLN A 328 -11.56 -7.26 6.38
C GLN A 328 -11.03 -8.41 5.49
N ASN A 329 -11.63 -9.59 5.52
CA ASN A 329 -11.15 -10.81 4.86
C ASN A 329 -9.69 -11.15 5.25
N LYS A 330 -9.39 -11.05 6.55
CA LYS A 330 -8.06 -11.23 7.16
C LYS A 330 -8.09 -12.31 8.25
N LYS A 331 -8.67 -13.46 7.92
CA LYS A 331 -8.77 -14.59 8.86
C LYS A 331 -7.39 -15.05 9.33
N ASN A 332 -7.26 -15.29 10.64
CA ASN A 332 -6.01 -15.72 11.30
C ASN A 332 -4.83 -14.73 11.14
N LYS A 333 -5.10 -13.44 10.89
CA LYS A 333 -4.05 -12.41 10.81
C LYS A 333 -4.22 -11.38 11.93
N VAL A 334 -3.11 -11.06 12.58
CA VAL A 334 -3.00 -10.07 13.68
C VAL A 334 -1.90 -9.07 13.34
N ASN A 335 -1.88 -7.89 13.95
CA ASN A 335 -0.84 -6.88 13.67
C ASN A 335 -0.19 -6.25 14.90
N PHE A 336 -0.68 -6.58 16.09
CA PHE A 336 0.00 -6.26 17.34
C PHE A 336 -0.15 -7.39 18.36
N ILE A 337 0.81 -7.44 19.29
CA ILE A 337 0.81 -8.30 20.47
C ILE A 337 1.19 -7.41 21.66
N ASP A 338 0.40 -7.48 22.71
CA ASP A 338 0.60 -6.75 23.95
C ASP A 338 0.88 -7.74 25.10
N ILE A 339 1.88 -7.41 25.90
CA ILE A 339 2.34 -8.21 27.03
C ILE A 339 2.37 -7.31 28.26
N SER A 340 1.79 -7.81 29.35
CA SER A 340 1.79 -7.17 30.66
C SER A 340 2.72 -7.91 31.62
N ALA A 341 3.46 -7.16 32.42
CA ALA A 341 4.36 -7.63 33.45
C ALA A 341 3.83 -7.28 34.85
N LYS A 342 4.13 -8.14 35.81
CA LYS A 342 3.64 -8.02 37.18
C LYS A 342 4.05 -6.69 37.82
N GLY A 343 3.06 -6.01 38.37
CA GLY A 343 3.27 -4.78 39.14
C GLY A 343 2.21 -3.71 38.88
N GLY A 344 1.35 -3.89 37.90
CA GLY A 344 0.37 -2.88 37.52
C GLY A 344 1.01 -1.73 36.70
N PRO A 345 0.27 -0.65 36.39
CA PRO A 345 0.72 0.36 35.43
C PRO A 345 1.91 1.19 35.93
N LYS A 346 2.12 1.25 37.26
CA LYS A 346 3.11 2.12 37.92
C LYS A 346 4.33 1.37 38.47
N ASP A 347 4.20 0.08 38.80
CA ASP A 347 5.23 -0.68 39.53
C ASP A 347 5.77 -1.91 38.75
N SER A 348 5.46 -2.06 37.46
CA SER A 348 5.89 -3.18 36.60
C SER A 348 7.38 -3.18 36.22
N LEU A 349 8.10 -2.07 36.37
CA LEU A 349 9.45 -1.86 35.82
C LEU A 349 10.45 -2.97 36.17
N ASN A 350 10.45 -3.45 37.42
CA ASN A 350 11.36 -4.52 37.85
C ASN A 350 11.07 -5.83 37.11
N SER A 351 9.79 -6.17 36.93
CA SER A 351 9.35 -7.37 36.22
C SER A 351 9.68 -7.28 34.73
N VAL A 352 9.51 -6.09 34.12
CA VAL A 352 9.88 -5.81 32.72
C VAL A 352 11.38 -6.03 32.52
N ASP A 353 12.23 -5.48 33.38
CA ASP A 353 13.69 -5.65 33.30
C ASP A 353 14.11 -7.13 33.38
N GLU A 354 13.39 -7.95 34.16
CA GLU A 354 13.65 -9.39 34.27
C GLU A 354 13.25 -10.19 33.02
N ILE A 355 12.17 -9.79 32.33
CA ILE A 355 11.63 -10.55 31.19
C ILE A 355 12.10 -10.04 29.82
N TYR A 356 12.36 -8.74 29.65
CA TYR A 356 12.52 -8.11 28.32
C TYR A 356 13.57 -8.79 27.44
N SER A 357 14.76 -9.07 27.99
CA SER A 357 15.82 -9.75 27.24
C SER A 357 15.44 -11.18 26.82
N LYS A 358 14.66 -11.89 27.65
CA LYS A 358 14.19 -13.25 27.36
C LYS A 358 13.06 -13.23 26.34
N VAL A 359 12.09 -12.33 26.49
CA VAL A 359 11.02 -12.10 25.51
C VAL A 359 11.62 -11.80 24.14
N LYS A 360 12.58 -10.88 24.05
CA LYS A 360 13.29 -10.57 22.80
C LYS A 360 14.01 -11.78 22.20
N LYS A 361 14.64 -12.61 23.03
CA LYS A 361 15.31 -13.84 22.57
C LYS A 361 14.32 -14.88 22.05
N ILE A 362 13.19 -15.06 22.73
CA ILE A 362 12.12 -15.97 22.30
C ILE A 362 11.49 -15.46 21.01
N PHE A 363 11.22 -14.15 20.92
CA PHE A 363 10.71 -13.49 19.72
C PHE A 363 11.59 -13.81 18.50
N ASN A 364 12.91 -13.58 18.61
CA ASN A 364 13.86 -13.85 17.52
C ASN A 364 13.98 -15.34 17.15
N ASN A 365 13.61 -16.25 18.04
CA ASN A 365 13.64 -17.70 17.76
C ASN A 365 12.36 -18.18 17.09
N VAL A 366 11.21 -17.64 17.51
CA VAL A 366 9.88 -18.06 17.04
C VAL A 366 9.50 -17.33 15.76
N ILE A 367 9.63 -16.00 15.74
CA ILE A 367 9.23 -15.14 14.63
C ILE A 367 10.46 -14.82 13.79
N LYS A 368 10.53 -15.38 12.58
CA LYS A 368 11.65 -15.23 11.65
C LYS A 368 11.40 -14.14 10.62
N ALA A 369 12.44 -13.84 9.84
CA ALA A 369 12.39 -12.83 8.78
C ALA A 369 11.30 -13.14 7.74
N GLU A 370 11.16 -14.40 7.33
CA GLU A 370 10.14 -14.85 6.36
C GLU A 370 8.71 -14.64 6.90
N ASP A 371 8.50 -14.88 8.19
CA ASP A 371 7.18 -14.74 8.84
C ASP A 371 6.69 -13.29 8.89
N VAL A 372 7.62 -12.34 8.92
CA VAL A 372 7.34 -10.90 8.86
C VAL A 372 7.55 -10.31 7.47
N GLY A 373 7.57 -11.19 6.45
CA GLY A 373 7.51 -10.85 5.03
C GLY A 373 8.84 -10.48 4.37
N PHE A 374 10.00 -10.75 4.97
CA PHE A 374 11.26 -10.65 4.22
C PHE A 374 11.38 -11.80 3.22
N LEU A 375 11.72 -11.46 1.98
CA LEU A 375 12.07 -12.40 0.95
C LEU A 375 13.57 -12.31 0.69
N LEU A 376 14.27 -13.41 0.99
CA LEU A 376 15.69 -13.57 0.70
C LEU A 376 15.86 -14.48 -0.52
N GLN A 377 16.38 -13.94 -1.61
CA GLN A 377 16.70 -14.70 -2.81
C GLN A 377 18.22 -14.79 -2.98
N THR A 378 18.75 -16.01 -3.11
CA THR A 378 20.18 -16.24 -3.28
C THR A 378 20.46 -16.93 -4.61
N ASP A 379 21.39 -16.38 -5.39
CA ASP A 379 21.94 -16.99 -6.60
C ASP A 379 23.40 -17.40 -6.29
N VAL A 380 23.60 -18.68 -6.01
CA VAL A 380 24.90 -19.24 -5.60
C VAL A 380 25.91 -19.19 -6.75
N GLU A 381 25.45 -19.36 -8.00
CA GLU A 381 26.29 -19.34 -9.19
C GLU A 381 26.82 -17.93 -9.45
N LYS A 382 25.95 -16.92 -9.36
CA LYS A 382 26.31 -15.51 -9.50
C LYS A 382 26.88 -14.88 -8.22
N LYS A 383 26.91 -15.64 -7.11
CA LYS A 383 27.29 -15.16 -5.77
C LYS A 383 26.54 -13.89 -5.38
N ALA A 384 25.25 -13.85 -5.71
CA ALA A 384 24.39 -12.71 -5.48
C ALA A 384 23.31 -13.07 -4.44
N MET A 385 22.91 -12.05 -3.69
CA MET A 385 21.84 -12.13 -2.70
C MET A 385 20.98 -10.89 -2.88
N SER A 386 19.66 -11.09 -2.94
CA SER A 386 18.66 -10.03 -2.98
C SER A 386 17.79 -10.15 -1.74
N ILE A 387 17.52 -9.01 -1.11
CA ILE A 387 16.65 -8.89 0.06
C ILE A 387 15.53 -7.94 -0.33
N SER A 388 14.28 -8.40 -0.21
CA SER A 388 13.09 -7.59 -0.42
C SER A 388 12.06 -7.85 0.68
N LEU A 389 10.98 -7.07 0.69
CA LEU A 389 9.85 -7.24 1.60
C LEU A 389 8.61 -7.53 0.75
N GLN A 390 7.81 -8.53 1.16
CA GLN A 390 6.55 -8.92 0.52
C GLN A 390 5.32 -8.54 1.36
N SER A 391 5.49 -8.22 2.66
CA SER A 391 4.40 -7.81 3.54
C SER A 391 4.32 -6.28 3.70
N GLY A 392 3.12 -5.75 3.94
CA GLY A 392 2.89 -4.31 4.11
C GLY A 392 3.19 -3.55 2.82
N ASP A 393 4.01 -2.51 2.89
CA ASP A 393 4.35 -1.66 1.74
C ASP A 393 5.32 -2.28 0.72
N ALA A 394 5.77 -3.52 0.94
CA ALA A 394 6.78 -4.20 0.14
C ALA A 394 8.09 -3.39 -0.04
N ARG A 395 8.41 -2.49 0.91
CA ARG A 395 9.57 -1.60 0.89
C ARG A 395 10.39 -1.73 2.16
N LEU A 396 11.71 -1.80 2.01
CA LEU A 396 12.65 -1.72 3.12
C LEU A 396 12.75 -0.27 3.60
N SER A 397 12.75 -0.06 4.92
CA SER A 397 13.00 1.27 5.49
C SER A 397 14.47 1.66 5.32
N VAL A 398 14.76 2.97 5.40
CA VAL A 398 16.14 3.47 5.35
C VAL A 398 16.98 2.84 6.46
N GLU A 399 16.44 2.77 7.68
CA GLU A 399 17.09 2.14 8.83
C GLU A 399 17.38 0.65 8.59
N MET A 400 16.42 -0.10 8.03
CA MET A 400 16.64 -1.50 7.66
C MET A 400 17.76 -1.66 6.61
N ILE A 401 17.81 -0.77 5.62
CA ILE A 401 18.88 -0.79 4.60
C ILE A 401 20.23 -0.51 5.26
N GLU A 402 20.32 0.50 6.13
CA GLU A 402 21.54 0.85 6.86
C GLU A 402 22.01 -0.32 7.75
N ASP A 403 21.10 -0.96 8.48
CA ASP A 403 21.39 -2.14 9.31
C ASP A 403 21.90 -3.32 8.46
N ILE A 404 21.25 -3.60 7.33
CA ILE A 404 21.69 -4.65 6.40
C ILE A 404 23.07 -4.32 5.84
N GLU A 405 23.32 -3.07 5.46
CA GLU A 405 24.64 -2.63 4.99
C GLU A 405 25.72 -2.82 6.05
N GLU A 406 25.44 -2.45 7.31
CA GLU A 406 26.35 -2.65 8.43
C GLU A 406 26.64 -4.15 8.65
N ILE A 407 25.61 -5.00 8.63
CA ILE A 407 25.77 -6.46 8.77
C ILE A 407 26.65 -7.01 7.65
N VAL A 408 26.40 -6.62 6.40
CA VAL A 408 27.16 -7.09 5.24
C VAL A 408 28.61 -6.61 5.30
N GLN A 409 28.86 -5.33 5.64
CA GLN A 409 30.21 -4.78 5.77
C GLN A 409 31.00 -5.46 6.89
N ASN A 410 30.35 -5.78 8.02
CA ASN A 410 30.96 -6.48 9.14
C ASN A 410 31.24 -7.96 8.83
N THR A 411 30.44 -8.59 7.98
CA THR A 411 30.57 -10.01 7.64
C THR A 411 31.53 -10.25 6.47
N THR A 412 31.51 -9.37 5.45
CA THR A 412 32.30 -9.52 4.22
C THR A 412 32.87 -8.17 3.74
N SER A 413 34.20 -8.03 3.73
CA SER A 413 34.88 -6.78 3.35
C SER A 413 35.00 -6.52 1.84
N ASN A 414 34.45 -7.39 0.98
CA ASN A 414 34.62 -7.31 -0.48
C ASN A 414 33.31 -7.57 -1.25
N SER A 415 32.16 -7.30 -0.61
CA SER A 415 30.83 -7.38 -1.22
C SER A 415 30.43 -6.02 -1.80
N SER A 416 29.97 -5.99 -3.05
CA SER A 416 29.30 -4.83 -3.63
C SER A 416 27.83 -4.82 -3.21
N ILE A 417 27.39 -3.76 -2.56
CA ILE A 417 25.98 -3.54 -2.23
C ILE A 417 25.42 -2.52 -3.22
N TYR A 418 24.23 -2.82 -3.75
CA TYR A 418 23.47 -1.89 -4.57
C TYR A 418 22.03 -1.85 -4.06
N LYS A 419 21.48 -0.63 -4.03
CA LYS A 419 20.13 -0.34 -3.57
C LYS A 419 19.28 -0.05 -4.77
N THR A 420 18.07 -0.61 -4.78
CA THR A 420 17.14 -0.43 -5.89
C THR A 420 15.82 0.06 -5.35
N LEU A 421 15.36 1.20 -5.85
CA LEU A 421 14.00 1.67 -5.63
C LEU A 421 13.20 1.37 -6.89
N GLN A 422 12.21 0.50 -6.77
CA GLN A 422 11.28 0.15 -7.83
C GLN A 422 9.94 0.82 -7.57
N ALA A 423 9.41 1.51 -8.58
CA ALA A 423 8.07 2.09 -8.55
C ALA A 423 7.34 1.70 -9.83
N GLN A 424 6.14 1.13 -9.70
CA GLN A 424 5.30 0.86 -10.85
C GLN A 424 4.93 2.18 -11.56
N LEU A 425 5.08 2.18 -12.88
CA LEU A 425 4.67 3.26 -13.76
C LEU A 425 3.26 2.95 -14.23
N PHE A 426 2.29 3.73 -13.76
CA PHE A 426 0.88 3.53 -14.11
C PHE A 426 0.53 4.17 -15.45
N GLN A 427 1.24 5.24 -15.81
CA GLN A 427 0.98 6.01 -17.01
C GLN A 427 2.29 6.56 -17.54
N VAL A 428 2.50 6.42 -18.84
CA VAL A 428 3.52 7.16 -19.56
C VAL A 428 2.80 7.98 -20.60
N ARG A 429 3.09 9.27 -20.63
CA ARG A 429 2.52 10.23 -21.55
C ARG A 429 3.59 10.73 -22.50
N TYR A 430 3.33 10.53 -23.78
CA TYR A 430 4.21 10.86 -24.88
C TYR A 430 3.39 11.48 -26.02
N ARG A 431 3.89 12.58 -26.59
CA ARG A 431 3.18 13.38 -27.62
C ARG A 431 1.72 13.71 -27.26
N ALA A 432 1.49 13.97 -25.97
CA ALA A 432 0.21 14.32 -25.37
C ALA A 432 -0.81 13.17 -25.24
N ASP A 433 -0.46 11.94 -25.62
CA ASP A 433 -1.25 10.73 -25.42
C ASP A 433 -0.70 9.89 -24.27
N ASP A 434 -1.58 9.14 -23.63
CA ASP A 434 -1.21 8.13 -22.64
C ASP A 434 -0.95 6.81 -23.37
N ILE A 435 0.31 6.37 -23.36
CA ILE A 435 0.77 5.29 -24.23
C ILE A 435 0.82 3.94 -23.53
N VAL A 436 0.66 3.88 -22.21
CA VAL A 436 0.71 2.62 -21.44
C VAL A 436 -0.70 2.21 -21.05
N GLY A 437 -1.10 1.00 -21.44
CA GLY A 437 -2.38 0.46 -21.02
C GLY A 437 -2.83 -0.85 -21.65
N ILE A 438 -2.06 -1.41 -22.60
CA ILE A 438 -2.35 -2.77 -23.11
C ILE A 438 -2.12 -3.78 -21.99
N LEU A 439 -3.07 -4.70 -21.80
CA LEU A 439 -2.89 -5.85 -20.93
C LEU A 439 -2.14 -6.92 -21.74
N GLY A 440 -0.97 -7.37 -21.30
CA GLY A 440 -0.20 -8.39 -21.99
C GLY A 440 0.70 -7.86 -23.11
N SER A 441 1.69 -8.66 -23.50
CA SER A 441 2.65 -8.31 -24.56
C SER A 441 2.14 -8.61 -25.96
N ASP A 442 1.36 -9.69 -26.11
CA ASP A 442 0.78 -10.12 -27.37
C ASP A 442 -0.68 -9.66 -27.48
N VAL A 443 -1.01 -9.08 -28.63
CA VAL A 443 -2.37 -8.61 -28.95
C VAL A 443 -3.03 -9.66 -29.85
N ASP A 444 -4.09 -10.29 -29.35
CA ASP A 444 -4.80 -11.38 -30.03
C ASP A 444 -5.79 -10.85 -31.06
N SER A 445 -6.47 -9.75 -30.73
CA SER A 445 -7.33 -9.01 -31.65
C SER A 445 -7.27 -7.51 -31.37
N LEU A 446 -7.56 -6.71 -32.40
CA LEU A 446 -7.62 -5.27 -32.27
C LEU A 446 -8.69 -4.69 -33.20
N TYR A 447 -9.37 -3.65 -32.75
CA TYR A 447 -10.39 -2.94 -33.50
C TYR A 447 -10.23 -1.44 -33.31
N VAL A 448 -10.25 -0.68 -34.39
CA VAL A 448 -9.97 0.76 -34.35
C VAL A 448 -11.06 1.55 -35.09
N ASN A 449 -11.61 2.55 -34.42
CA ASN A 449 -12.47 3.55 -35.04
C ASN A 449 -11.88 4.98 -34.87
N GLN A 450 -12.65 6.02 -35.16
CA GLN A 450 -12.14 7.41 -35.13
C GLN A 450 -11.72 7.89 -33.73
N GLU A 451 -12.34 7.38 -32.66
CA GLU A 451 -12.11 7.84 -31.28
C GLU A 451 -11.59 6.74 -30.34
N LEU A 452 -11.82 5.47 -30.67
CA LEU A 452 -11.61 4.33 -29.79
C LEU A 452 -10.73 3.28 -30.47
N GLU A 453 -9.75 2.81 -29.71
CA GLU A 453 -8.86 1.70 -30.05
C GLU A 453 -9.10 0.59 -29.03
N TRP A 454 -9.47 -0.60 -29.49
CA TRP A 454 -9.68 -1.80 -28.69
C TRP A 454 -8.54 -2.77 -28.92
N TYR A 455 -8.03 -3.33 -27.84
CA TYR A 455 -6.94 -4.31 -27.82
C TYR A 455 -7.36 -5.47 -26.93
N SER A 456 -7.30 -6.69 -27.42
CA SER A 456 -7.52 -7.89 -26.63
C SER A 456 -6.22 -8.68 -26.49
N SER A 457 -6.10 -9.40 -25.37
CA SER A 457 -5.04 -10.36 -25.11
C SER A 457 -5.55 -11.46 -24.19
N SER A 458 -4.70 -12.47 -23.97
CA SER A 458 -4.89 -13.51 -22.96
C SER A 458 -5.20 -12.99 -21.55
N LEU A 459 -4.75 -11.77 -21.19
CA LEU A 459 -4.99 -11.19 -19.85
C LEU A 459 -6.28 -10.37 -19.75
N GLY A 460 -6.83 -9.91 -20.88
CA GLY A 460 -7.95 -8.99 -20.83
C GLY A 460 -8.15 -8.16 -22.08
N VAL A 461 -8.99 -7.14 -21.93
CA VAL A 461 -9.28 -6.16 -22.97
C VAL A 461 -8.91 -4.76 -22.49
N SER A 462 -8.17 -4.04 -23.32
CA SER A 462 -7.78 -2.65 -23.13
C SER A 462 -8.42 -1.75 -24.18
N ILE A 463 -9.01 -0.65 -23.73
CA ILE A 463 -9.66 0.34 -24.58
C ILE A 463 -8.94 1.66 -24.38
N TYR A 464 -8.45 2.24 -25.46
CA TYR A 464 -7.92 3.59 -25.46
C TYR A 464 -8.91 4.53 -26.13
N ASN A 465 -9.26 5.61 -25.44
CA ASN A 465 -10.12 6.66 -25.97
C ASN A 465 -9.28 7.92 -26.25
N SER A 466 -9.18 8.30 -27.53
CA SER A 466 -8.37 9.43 -27.96
C SER A 466 -8.98 10.80 -27.60
N SER A 467 -10.30 10.87 -27.36
CA SER A 467 -11.02 12.10 -27.01
C SER A 467 -10.71 12.58 -25.58
N ASN A 468 -10.67 11.67 -24.61
CA ASN A 468 -10.29 11.97 -23.22
C ASN A 468 -8.86 11.52 -22.85
N ARG A 469 -8.20 10.75 -23.72
CA ARG A 469 -6.85 10.18 -23.57
C ARG A 469 -6.74 9.17 -22.42
N GLU A 470 -7.84 8.51 -22.07
CA GLU A 470 -7.86 7.57 -20.96
C GLU A 470 -7.89 6.12 -21.45
N TRP A 471 -7.29 5.24 -20.64
CA TRP A 471 -7.38 3.80 -20.80
C TRP A 471 -8.49 3.24 -19.91
N THR A 472 -9.27 2.33 -20.47
CA THR A 472 -10.20 1.48 -19.73
C THR A 472 -9.78 0.03 -19.92
N GLN A 473 -9.64 -0.70 -18.82
CA GLN A 473 -9.07 -2.05 -18.82
C GLN A 473 -10.01 -3.00 -18.11
N PHE A 474 -10.16 -4.19 -18.68
CA PHE A 474 -10.87 -5.29 -18.08
C PHE A 474 -9.95 -6.51 -18.05
N THR A 475 -9.68 -7.01 -16.85
CA THR A 475 -8.88 -8.23 -16.65
C THR A 475 -9.81 -9.41 -16.43
N PHE A 476 -9.46 -10.54 -17.00
CA PHE A 476 -10.22 -11.76 -16.78
C PHE A 476 -10.02 -12.26 -15.33
N PRO A 477 -11.10 -12.68 -14.63
CA PRO A 477 -10.98 -13.36 -13.34
C PRO A 477 -10.11 -14.62 -13.42
N GLU A 478 -9.61 -15.09 -12.28
CA GLU A 478 -8.89 -16.36 -12.19
C GLU A 478 -9.71 -17.49 -12.85
N ASP A 479 -9.06 -18.34 -13.64
CA ASP A 479 -9.60 -19.46 -14.43
C ASP A 479 -10.35 -19.12 -15.74
N MET A 480 -10.36 -17.85 -16.18
CA MET A 480 -10.92 -17.48 -17.49
C MET A 480 -9.84 -17.26 -18.56
N THR A 481 -9.98 -17.88 -19.73
CA THR A 481 -9.08 -17.70 -20.87
C THR A 481 -9.78 -16.99 -22.03
N PHE A 482 -9.12 -16.00 -22.63
CA PHE A 482 -9.60 -15.32 -23.84
C PHE A 482 -9.62 -16.27 -25.04
N ASN A 483 -10.71 -16.23 -25.82
CA ASN A 483 -10.85 -17.02 -27.04
C ASN A 483 -11.09 -16.14 -28.28
N ASP A 484 -12.05 -15.21 -28.21
CA ASP A 484 -12.42 -14.38 -29.36
C ASP A 484 -13.04 -13.03 -28.94
N PHE A 485 -13.03 -12.06 -29.84
CA PHE A 485 -13.53 -10.69 -29.62
C PHE A 485 -14.29 -10.20 -30.83
N GLU A 486 -15.50 -9.70 -30.60
CA GLU A 486 -16.34 -9.15 -31.66
C GLU A 486 -16.90 -7.77 -31.30
N HIS A 487 -16.76 -6.83 -32.23
CA HIS A 487 -17.22 -5.46 -32.06
C HIS A 487 -18.69 -5.32 -32.49
N TYR A 488 -19.56 -4.80 -31.61
CA TYR A 488 -20.97 -4.60 -31.94
C TYR A 488 -21.30 -3.17 -32.38
N ASN A 489 -20.88 -2.19 -31.60
CA ASN A 489 -21.03 -0.77 -31.94
C ASN A 489 -19.87 0.02 -31.33
N SER A 490 -19.80 1.33 -31.57
CA SER A 490 -18.69 2.16 -31.07
C SER A 490 -18.45 2.04 -29.56
N THR A 491 -19.47 1.66 -28.78
CA THR A 491 -19.43 1.63 -27.31
C THR A 491 -19.48 0.23 -26.69
N ILE A 492 -19.79 -0.82 -27.45
CA ILE A 492 -20.08 -2.16 -26.93
C ILE A 492 -19.35 -3.20 -27.78
N SER A 493 -18.75 -4.17 -27.09
CA SER A 493 -18.15 -5.37 -27.67
C SER A 493 -18.57 -6.61 -26.89
N PHE A 494 -18.37 -7.76 -27.52
CA PHE A 494 -18.56 -9.08 -26.93
C PHE A 494 -17.21 -9.81 -26.90
N ILE A 495 -16.98 -10.54 -25.83
CA ILE A 495 -15.75 -11.28 -25.61
C ILE A 495 -16.12 -12.73 -25.29
N ALA A 496 -15.62 -13.66 -26.08
CA ALA A 496 -15.74 -15.09 -25.83
C ALA A 496 -14.55 -15.57 -24.98
N HIS A 497 -14.85 -16.44 -24.00
CA HIS A 497 -13.86 -16.98 -23.09
C HIS A 497 -14.25 -18.37 -22.58
N SER A 498 -13.36 -19.03 -21.82
CA SER A 498 -13.54 -20.40 -21.30
C SER A 498 -14.80 -20.65 -20.47
N ASN A 499 -15.46 -19.60 -19.97
CA ASN A 499 -16.66 -19.73 -19.15
C ASN A 499 -17.93 -19.17 -19.81
N GLY A 500 -17.85 -18.62 -21.02
CA GLY A 500 -19.01 -18.07 -21.72
C GLY A 500 -18.69 -16.81 -22.51
N ILE A 501 -19.60 -15.84 -22.43
CA ILE A 501 -19.51 -14.57 -23.17
C ILE A 501 -19.68 -13.42 -22.21
N THR A 502 -18.80 -12.43 -22.30
CA THR A 502 -18.91 -11.19 -21.56
C THR A 502 -19.22 -10.04 -22.51
N LYS A 503 -20.29 -9.29 -22.22
CA LYS A 503 -20.60 -8.03 -22.89
C LYS A 503 -19.87 -6.90 -22.18
N MET A 504 -19.05 -6.17 -22.91
CA MET A 504 -18.23 -5.08 -22.36
C MET A 504 -18.64 -3.74 -22.97
N ASN A 505 -18.67 -2.71 -22.14
CA ASN A 505 -18.87 -1.32 -22.55
C ASN A 505 -17.57 -0.52 -22.41
N VAL A 506 -17.40 0.53 -23.22
CA VAL A 506 -16.27 1.48 -23.18
C VAL A 506 -16.03 2.10 -21.80
N ASN A 507 -17.05 2.20 -20.94
CA ASN A 507 -16.87 2.70 -19.57
C ASN A 507 -16.31 1.66 -18.58
N GLY A 508 -16.00 0.44 -19.04
CA GLY A 508 -15.46 -0.65 -18.22
C GLY A 508 -16.53 -1.50 -17.52
N SER A 509 -17.82 -1.19 -17.70
CA SER A 509 -18.88 -2.08 -17.23
C SER A 509 -18.91 -3.37 -18.05
N ALA A 510 -18.93 -4.50 -17.34
CA ALA A 510 -18.97 -5.82 -17.92
C ALA A 510 -20.21 -6.58 -17.40
N GLU A 511 -20.92 -7.23 -18.31
CA GLU A 511 -22.09 -8.06 -18.02
C GLU A 511 -21.80 -9.47 -18.55
N PHE A 512 -21.73 -10.44 -17.64
CA PHE A 512 -21.58 -11.83 -18.02
C PHE A 512 -22.91 -12.38 -18.56
N LEU A 513 -22.91 -12.83 -19.81
CA LEU A 513 -24.08 -13.40 -20.46
C LEU A 513 -24.11 -14.90 -20.18
N SER A 514 -25.10 -15.36 -19.42
CA SER A 514 -25.31 -16.80 -19.19
C SER A 514 -25.73 -17.47 -20.51
N VAL A 515 -24.82 -18.26 -21.07
CA VAL A 515 -25.08 -19.11 -22.25
C VAL A 515 -25.77 -20.41 -21.77
N LEU A 516 -26.52 -21.08 -22.65
CA LEU A 516 -27.10 -22.40 -22.37
C LEU A 516 -25.99 -23.40 -22.03
N SER A 517 -26.09 -24.11 -20.91
CA SER A 517 -25.12 -25.16 -20.53
C SER A 517 -25.11 -26.30 -21.56
N SER A 518 -23.93 -26.84 -21.86
CA SER A 518 -23.82 -28.09 -22.63
C SER A 518 -24.21 -29.31 -21.78
N ASP A 519 -24.54 -30.42 -22.44
CA ASP A 519 -24.97 -31.66 -21.78
C ASP A 519 -23.82 -32.32 -20.99
N ASP A 520 -22.57 -32.01 -21.37
CA ASP A 520 -21.33 -32.42 -20.70
C ASP A 520 -20.80 -31.39 -19.68
N GLY A 521 -21.51 -30.26 -19.50
CA GLY A 521 -21.12 -29.18 -18.59
C GLY A 521 -20.13 -28.16 -19.18
N THR A 522 -19.78 -28.25 -20.47
CA THR A 522 -18.87 -27.31 -21.12
C THR A 522 -19.53 -25.95 -21.34
N ASN A 523 -18.88 -24.89 -20.85
CA ASN A 523 -19.34 -23.49 -20.99
C ASN A 523 -18.44 -22.65 -21.89
N GLU A 524 -17.30 -23.19 -22.32
CA GLU A 524 -16.34 -22.49 -23.16
C GLU A 524 -16.93 -22.12 -24.52
N VAL A 525 -16.79 -20.86 -24.89
CA VAL A 525 -17.15 -20.35 -26.22
C VAL A 525 -15.87 -20.07 -26.98
N GLN A 526 -15.73 -20.68 -28.16
CA GLN A 526 -14.49 -20.67 -28.96
C GLN A 526 -14.42 -19.46 -29.89
N SER A 527 -15.51 -19.13 -30.58
CA SER A 527 -15.56 -17.97 -31.48
C SER A 527 -16.97 -17.36 -31.50
N ILE A 528 -17.04 -16.06 -31.78
CA ILE A 528 -18.27 -15.25 -31.84
C ILE A 528 -18.31 -14.39 -33.09
N GLU A 529 -19.50 -14.21 -33.66
CA GLU A 529 -19.71 -13.45 -34.90
C GLU A 529 -21.07 -12.75 -34.86
N LEU A 530 -21.19 -11.59 -35.51
CA LEU A 530 -22.45 -10.85 -35.62
C LEU A 530 -23.23 -11.21 -36.89
N LEU A 531 -24.49 -11.63 -36.73
CA LEU A 531 -25.35 -12.00 -37.86
C LEU A 531 -26.04 -10.78 -38.47
N GLU A 532 -27.02 -10.22 -37.74
CA GLU A 532 -27.79 -9.02 -38.09
C GLU A 532 -28.43 -8.42 -36.81
N SER A 533 -28.48 -7.08 -36.71
CA SER A 533 -29.34 -6.32 -35.76
C SER A 533 -29.45 -6.95 -34.35
N GLU A 534 -28.33 -6.98 -33.62
CA GLU A 534 -28.17 -7.47 -32.23
C GLU A 534 -28.11 -8.99 -32.01
N LYS A 535 -28.13 -9.82 -33.07
CA LYS A 535 -28.01 -11.27 -32.92
C LYS A 535 -26.56 -11.74 -32.97
N LEU A 536 -26.09 -12.32 -31.88
CA LEU A 536 -24.78 -12.96 -31.77
C LEU A 536 -24.87 -14.44 -32.16
N LEU A 537 -23.92 -14.90 -32.96
CA LEU A 537 -23.62 -16.31 -33.18
C LEU A 537 -22.39 -16.66 -32.36
N ALA A 538 -22.47 -17.71 -31.55
CA ALA A 538 -21.36 -18.27 -30.81
C ALA A 538 -21.14 -19.72 -31.23
N THR A 539 -19.88 -20.17 -31.22
CA THR A 539 -19.51 -21.56 -31.41
C THR A 539 -18.88 -22.13 -30.16
N ARG A 540 -19.11 -23.42 -29.90
CA ARG A 540 -18.38 -24.16 -28.88
C ARG A 540 -18.09 -25.59 -29.31
N LEU A 541 -16.99 -26.12 -28.77
CA LEU A 541 -16.61 -27.52 -28.88
C LEU A 541 -17.02 -28.25 -27.62
N THR A 542 -17.66 -29.41 -27.76
CA THR A 542 -18.19 -30.22 -26.66
C THR A 542 -17.87 -31.70 -26.88
N ASN A 543 -18.05 -32.49 -25.84
CA ASN A 543 -17.85 -33.92 -25.76
C ASN A 543 -16.44 -34.31 -26.24
N GLU A 544 -15.41 -33.91 -25.48
CA GLU A 544 -13.99 -34.12 -25.84
C GLU A 544 -13.67 -33.57 -27.24
N ASN A 545 -14.16 -32.37 -27.54
CA ASN A 545 -13.98 -31.67 -28.82
C ASN A 545 -14.47 -32.43 -30.06
N THR A 546 -15.49 -33.28 -29.89
CA THR A 546 -16.07 -34.05 -31.00
C THR A 546 -17.33 -33.41 -31.59
N ILE A 547 -18.05 -32.56 -30.85
CA ILE A 547 -19.31 -31.97 -31.29
C ILE A 547 -19.17 -30.45 -31.38
N ILE A 548 -19.58 -29.88 -32.51
CA ILE A 548 -19.66 -28.44 -32.73
C ILE A 548 -21.09 -28.00 -32.41
N GLU A 549 -21.24 -27.11 -31.42
CA GLU A 549 -22.54 -26.50 -31.11
C GLU A 549 -22.52 -25.02 -31.51
N LEU A 550 -23.60 -24.59 -32.18
CA LEU A 550 -23.88 -23.21 -32.55
C LEU A 550 -24.94 -22.65 -31.60
N LEU A 551 -24.64 -21.48 -31.05
CA LEU A 551 -25.45 -20.78 -30.07
C LEU A 551 -25.89 -19.46 -30.70
N ILE A 552 -27.19 -19.30 -30.94
CA ILE A 552 -27.72 -18.08 -31.55
C ILE A 552 -28.51 -17.30 -30.51
N GLN A 553 -28.09 -16.05 -30.28
CA GLN A 553 -28.78 -15.11 -29.41
C GLN A 553 -29.93 -14.45 -30.19
N GLN A 554 -31.16 -14.84 -29.87
CA GLN A 554 -32.39 -14.15 -30.31
C GLN A 554 -33.02 -13.46 -29.09
N ASP A 555 -34.30 -13.72 -28.77
CA ASP A 555 -34.90 -13.30 -27.49
C ASP A 555 -34.34 -14.11 -26.29
N ASN A 556 -33.97 -15.37 -26.56
CA ASN A 556 -33.23 -16.27 -25.69
C ASN A 556 -32.15 -16.98 -26.53
N TRP A 557 -31.17 -17.57 -25.86
CA TRP A 557 -30.21 -18.45 -26.53
C TRP A 557 -30.90 -19.67 -27.13
N THR A 558 -30.55 -20.00 -28.36
CA THR A 558 -30.96 -21.23 -29.05
C THR A 558 -29.73 -22.06 -29.37
N LYS A 559 -29.78 -23.37 -29.08
CA LYS A 559 -28.68 -24.32 -29.27
C LYS A 559 -28.97 -25.19 -30.50
N LEU A 560 -28.03 -25.21 -31.44
CA LEU A 560 -28.04 -26.03 -32.65
C LEU A 560 -26.75 -26.84 -32.70
N THR A 561 -26.79 -28.05 -33.24
CA THR A 561 -25.59 -28.87 -33.46
C THR A 561 -25.19 -28.78 -34.92
N LEU A 562 -23.94 -28.46 -35.21
CA LEU A 562 -23.40 -28.48 -36.56
C LEU A 562 -22.79 -29.86 -36.82
N ASP A 563 -23.16 -30.49 -37.94
CA ASP A 563 -22.52 -31.71 -38.39
C ASP A 563 -21.03 -31.44 -38.63
N ARG A 564 -20.17 -32.11 -37.86
CA ARG A 564 -18.72 -31.94 -37.94
C ARG A 564 -18.14 -32.53 -39.23
N GLY A 565 -18.86 -33.42 -39.93
CA GLY A 565 -18.33 -34.18 -41.05
C GLY A 565 -17.29 -35.24 -40.65
N GLU A 566 -16.53 -35.74 -41.64
CA GLU A 566 -15.49 -36.76 -41.40
C GLU A 566 -14.14 -36.09 -41.06
N TRP A 567 -13.63 -36.36 -39.85
CA TRP A 567 -12.32 -35.92 -39.36
C TRP A 567 -11.55 -37.09 -38.77
N ASP A 568 -10.23 -37.13 -39.04
CA ASP A 568 -9.34 -38.16 -38.52
C ASP A 568 -8.91 -37.92 -37.06
N ASN A 569 -8.93 -36.65 -36.61
CA ASN A 569 -8.49 -36.22 -35.29
C ASN A 569 -9.57 -35.42 -34.55
N GLU A 570 -9.33 -35.14 -33.28
CA GLU A 570 -10.12 -34.18 -32.48
C GLU A 570 -9.90 -32.75 -32.95
N LEU A 571 -10.94 -31.92 -32.81
CA LEU A 571 -10.86 -30.50 -33.13
C LEU A 571 -10.21 -29.74 -31.97
N PHE A 572 -9.49 -28.66 -32.27
CA PHE A 572 -8.87 -27.84 -31.23
C PHE A 572 -9.34 -26.39 -31.22
N ARG A 573 -9.83 -25.89 -32.35
CA ARG A 573 -10.23 -24.48 -32.53
C ARG A 573 -11.31 -24.36 -33.59
N ILE A 574 -12.16 -23.35 -33.43
CA ILE A 574 -13.13 -22.91 -34.44
C ILE A 574 -12.96 -21.40 -34.63
N ASP A 575 -12.88 -20.96 -35.87
CA ASP A 575 -12.97 -19.54 -36.24
C ASP A 575 -14.24 -19.30 -37.06
N MET A 576 -14.80 -18.10 -36.93
CA MET A 576 -15.88 -17.61 -37.78
C MET A 576 -15.51 -16.27 -38.41
N VAL A 577 -16.01 -16.06 -39.62
CA VAL A 577 -16.06 -14.75 -40.29
C VAL A 577 -17.34 -14.70 -41.09
N SER A 578 -17.97 -13.53 -41.21
CA SER A 578 -19.17 -13.37 -42.03
C SER A 578 -19.07 -12.25 -43.06
N ASP A 579 -19.91 -12.32 -44.10
CA ASP A 579 -20.20 -11.20 -45.01
C ASP A 579 -21.69 -10.80 -44.90
N GLU A 580 -22.21 -10.05 -45.86
CA GLU A 580 -23.63 -9.65 -45.85
C GLU A 580 -24.61 -10.83 -45.89
N ASP A 581 -24.26 -11.95 -46.54
CA ASP A 581 -25.20 -13.03 -46.86
C ASP A 581 -24.88 -14.35 -46.11
N ASP A 582 -23.61 -14.65 -45.90
CA ASP A 582 -23.11 -15.95 -45.43
C ASP A 582 -22.15 -15.83 -44.25
N VAL A 583 -22.00 -16.93 -43.51
CA VAL A 583 -21.01 -17.14 -42.46
C VAL A 583 -20.11 -18.29 -42.87
N LEU A 584 -18.80 -18.09 -42.80
CA LEU A 584 -17.81 -19.14 -42.93
C LEU A 584 -17.38 -19.60 -41.54
N ILE A 585 -17.50 -20.90 -41.30
CA ILE A 585 -17.02 -21.56 -40.09
C ILE A 585 -15.82 -22.41 -40.48
N ARG A 586 -14.68 -22.18 -39.85
CA ARG A 586 -13.49 -22.99 -40.03
C ARG A 586 -13.18 -23.75 -38.76
N ALA A 587 -13.15 -25.07 -38.87
CA ALA A 587 -12.71 -25.95 -37.80
C ALA A 587 -11.28 -26.39 -38.07
N TYR A 588 -10.50 -26.53 -37.00
CA TYR A 588 -9.10 -26.92 -37.08
C TYR A 588 -8.83 -28.19 -36.28
N ASP A 589 -7.99 -29.06 -36.84
CA ASP A 589 -7.34 -30.17 -36.15
C ASP A 589 -5.83 -29.89 -36.02
N LEU A 590 -5.08 -30.77 -35.35
CA LEU A 590 -3.65 -30.57 -35.12
C LEU A 590 -2.78 -30.36 -36.39
N PHE A 591 -3.29 -30.68 -37.58
CA PHE A 591 -2.51 -30.68 -38.82
C PHE A 591 -3.10 -29.77 -39.92
N GLY A 592 -4.36 -29.37 -39.82
CA GLY A 592 -5.05 -28.67 -40.88
C GLY A 592 -6.42 -28.12 -40.50
N SER A 593 -7.15 -27.66 -41.51
CA SER A 593 -8.48 -27.06 -41.34
C SER A 593 -9.41 -27.38 -42.49
N LYS A 594 -10.71 -27.31 -42.22
CA LYS A 594 -11.78 -27.37 -43.22
C LYS A 594 -12.70 -26.18 -43.00
N THR A 595 -13.26 -25.67 -44.10
CA THR A 595 -14.17 -24.53 -44.06
C THR A 595 -15.57 -24.98 -44.49
N CYS A 596 -16.56 -24.52 -43.75
CA CYS A 596 -17.99 -24.75 -43.92
C CYS A 596 -18.65 -23.40 -44.22
N ARG A 597 -19.55 -23.34 -45.20
CA ARG A 597 -20.31 -22.12 -45.55
C ARG A 597 -21.78 -22.31 -45.19
N LEU A 598 -22.33 -21.37 -44.44
CA LEU A 598 -23.72 -21.36 -44.00
C LEU A 598 -24.37 -20.02 -44.37
N SER A 599 -25.63 -20.04 -44.81
CA SER A 599 -26.36 -18.80 -45.06
C SER A 599 -26.91 -18.19 -43.77
N LYS A 600 -26.75 -16.87 -43.59
CA LYS A 600 -27.32 -16.14 -42.44
C LYS A 600 -28.84 -16.29 -42.38
N GLN A 601 -29.51 -16.27 -43.54
CA GLN A 601 -30.97 -16.43 -43.60
C GLN A 601 -31.43 -17.81 -43.14
N ASP A 602 -30.64 -18.84 -43.40
CA ASP A 602 -30.96 -20.20 -43.00
C ASP A 602 -30.74 -20.36 -41.49
N LEU A 603 -29.64 -19.84 -40.94
CA LEU A 603 -29.35 -19.85 -39.50
C LEU A 603 -30.46 -19.21 -38.66
N ILE A 604 -31.10 -18.15 -39.15
CA ILE A 604 -32.20 -17.47 -38.45
C ILE A 604 -33.53 -18.24 -38.54
N LYS A 605 -33.75 -19.02 -39.60
CA LYS A 605 -35.03 -19.72 -39.88
C LYS A 605 -35.03 -21.19 -39.44
N PHE A 606 -33.88 -21.77 -39.12
CA PHE A 606 -33.79 -23.16 -38.72
C PHE A 606 -34.50 -23.43 -37.39
N ASN A 607 -35.37 -24.45 -37.40
CA ASN A 607 -36.06 -24.99 -36.24
C ASN A 607 -35.62 -26.45 -35.96
N GLU A 608 -34.59 -26.92 -36.67
CA GLU A 608 -34.01 -28.26 -36.58
C GLU A 608 -32.81 -28.26 -35.64
N GLN A 609 -32.61 -29.34 -34.88
CA GLN A 609 -31.51 -29.43 -33.90
C GLN A 609 -30.14 -29.73 -34.53
N LEU A 610 -30.09 -30.19 -35.78
CA LEU A 610 -28.85 -30.56 -36.48
C LEU A 610 -28.76 -29.85 -37.83
N ILE A 611 -27.70 -29.08 -38.04
CA ILE A 611 -27.39 -28.41 -39.32
C ILE A 611 -26.36 -29.26 -40.07
N GLN A 612 -26.67 -29.69 -41.29
CA GLN A 612 -25.66 -30.29 -42.16
C GLN A 612 -24.83 -29.20 -42.82
N CYS A 613 -23.51 -29.38 -42.82
CA CYS A 613 -22.62 -28.53 -43.59
C CYS A 613 -21.77 -29.32 -44.58
N ASP A 614 -21.64 -28.76 -45.78
CA ASP A 614 -20.73 -29.27 -46.80
C ASP A 614 -19.32 -28.72 -46.51
N TRP A 615 -18.52 -29.51 -45.78
CA TRP A 615 -17.15 -29.15 -45.45
C TRP A 615 -16.26 -29.26 -46.70
N GLY A 616 -15.46 -28.22 -46.95
CA GLY A 616 -14.45 -28.23 -48.01
C GLY A 616 -13.36 -29.29 -47.82
N GLU A 617 -12.46 -29.38 -48.79
CA GLU A 617 -11.29 -30.27 -48.72
C GLU A 617 -10.38 -29.89 -47.54
N LEU A 618 -9.70 -30.90 -46.95
CA LEU A 618 -8.75 -30.68 -45.87
C LEU A 618 -7.56 -29.87 -46.40
N TYR A 619 -7.36 -28.70 -45.81
CA TYR A 619 -6.18 -27.89 -46.05
C TYR A 619 -5.12 -28.18 -45.00
N VAL A 620 -3.90 -28.51 -45.43
CA VAL A 620 -2.76 -28.75 -44.52
C VAL A 620 -1.96 -27.46 -44.36
N GLY A 621 -1.88 -26.96 -43.13
CA GLY A 621 -1.27 -25.68 -42.80
C GLY A 621 -2.22 -24.76 -42.03
N GLN A 622 -1.68 -23.67 -41.48
CA GLN A 622 -2.45 -22.73 -40.65
C GLN A 622 -2.84 -21.50 -41.47
N ASN A 623 -3.91 -21.60 -42.26
CA ASN A 623 -4.48 -20.42 -42.92
C ASN A 623 -5.39 -19.66 -41.94
N SER A 624 -5.45 -18.34 -42.08
CA SER A 624 -6.38 -17.50 -41.33
C SER A 624 -7.54 -17.04 -42.20
N LEU A 625 -8.77 -17.14 -41.69
CA LEU A 625 -9.89 -16.39 -42.25
C LEU A 625 -9.84 -14.94 -41.75
N ILE A 626 -10.14 -14.00 -42.64
CA ILE A 626 -10.24 -12.59 -42.28
C ILE A 626 -11.36 -11.90 -43.04
N GLU A 627 -11.98 -10.90 -42.43
CA GLU A 627 -12.84 -9.95 -43.11
C GLU A 627 -12.01 -8.73 -43.54
N ILE A 628 -12.08 -8.34 -44.81
CA ILE A 628 -11.52 -7.09 -45.31
C ILE A 628 -12.58 -6.37 -46.13
N GLY A 629 -13.03 -5.21 -45.63
CA GLY A 629 -14.00 -4.35 -46.29
C GLY A 629 -15.32 -5.05 -46.64
N GLY A 630 -15.86 -5.85 -45.72
CA GLY A 630 -17.14 -6.57 -45.89
C GLY A 630 -17.05 -7.85 -46.72
N LEU A 631 -15.85 -8.29 -47.09
CA LEU A 631 -15.61 -9.51 -47.85
C LEU A 631 -14.79 -10.50 -47.04
N MET A 632 -15.08 -11.79 -47.21
CA MET A 632 -14.36 -12.88 -46.57
C MET A 632 -13.18 -13.35 -47.42
N TRP A 633 -12.01 -13.43 -46.80
CA TRP A 633 -10.77 -13.83 -47.44
C TRP A 633 -10.11 -14.99 -46.71
N ASP A 634 -9.53 -15.92 -47.48
CA ASP A 634 -8.66 -16.96 -46.97
C ASP A 634 -7.19 -16.59 -47.24
N LEU A 635 -6.46 -16.35 -46.15
CA LEU A 635 -5.06 -15.97 -46.16
C LEU A 635 -4.20 -17.18 -45.82
N LYS A 636 -3.27 -17.53 -46.71
CA LYS A 636 -2.29 -18.57 -46.43
C LYS A 636 -1.16 -18.01 -45.56
N SER A 637 -0.59 -18.79 -44.64
CA SER A 637 0.50 -18.35 -43.76
C SER A 637 1.90 -18.70 -44.25
N THR A 638 2.03 -19.73 -45.11
CA THR A 638 3.35 -20.23 -45.55
C THR A 638 3.77 -19.62 -46.88
N ASN A 639 4.69 -18.64 -46.87
CA ASN A 639 5.34 -18.04 -48.06
C ASN A 639 4.36 -17.60 -49.18
N SER A 640 3.22 -17.02 -48.82
CA SER A 640 2.09 -16.91 -49.74
C SER A 640 1.86 -15.50 -50.26
N GLU A 641 2.21 -15.34 -51.54
CA GLU A 641 1.60 -14.38 -52.49
C GLU A 641 0.15 -14.80 -52.85
N GLN A 642 -0.61 -15.45 -51.96
CA GLN A 642 -1.92 -16.02 -52.30
C GLN A 642 -2.97 -15.68 -51.25
N MET A 643 -3.87 -14.78 -51.64
CA MET A 643 -5.11 -14.44 -50.97
C MET A 643 -6.25 -14.94 -51.83
N ILE A 644 -7.18 -15.69 -51.26
CA ILE A 644 -8.32 -16.25 -52.00
C ILE A 644 -9.59 -15.56 -51.52
N LEU A 645 -10.30 -14.91 -52.45
CA LEU A 645 -11.62 -14.35 -52.20
C LEU A 645 -12.62 -15.49 -52.07
N MET A 646 -13.34 -15.55 -50.94
CA MET A 646 -14.29 -16.63 -50.66
C MET A 646 -15.69 -16.36 -51.25
N SER A 647 -15.92 -15.19 -51.84
CA SER A 647 -17.12 -14.89 -52.62
C SER A 647 -16.99 -15.45 -54.05
N ASN A 648 -17.84 -16.43 -54.38
CA ASN A 648 -17.92 -17.12 -55.68
C ASN A 648 -16.58 -17.50 -56.35
N ASN A 649 -15.98 -18.59 -55.84
CA ASN A 649 -15.24 -19.62 -56.59
C ASN A 649 -14.22 -19.16 -57.66
N SER A 650 -13.52 -18.05 -57.44
CA SER A 650 -12.42 -17.65 -58.31
C SER A 650 -11.14 -17.43 -57.50
N ASN A 651 -10.12 -18.24 -57.81
CA ASN A 651 -8.74 -17.95 -57.42
C ASN A 651 -8.31 -16.70 -58.19
N ILE A 652 -8.47 -15.52 -57.59
CA ILE A 652 -8.00 -14.26 -58.16
C ILE A 652 -6.54 -14.08 -57.73
N ASN A 653 -5.64 -13.79 -58.68
CA ASN A 653 -4.25 -13.45 -58.32
C ASN A 653 -4.22 -12.04 -57.72
N LEU A 654 -3.40 -11.83 -56.68
CA LEU A 654 -3.25 -10.54 -55.99
C LEU A 654 -2.92 -9.36 -56.93
N SER A 655 -2.19 -9.61 -58.01
CA SER A 655 -1.87 -8.61 -59.03
C SER A 655 -3.10 -8.05 -59.75
N ASP A 656 -4.17 -8.84 -59.85
CA ASP A 656 -5.42 -8.44 -60.50
C ASP A 656 -6.29 -7.56 -59.58
N LEU A 657 -5.97 -7.54 -58.27
CA LEU A 657 -6.65 -6.77 -57.23
C LEU A 657 -5.90 -5.48 -56.85
N GLY A 658 -4.87 -5.09 -57.60
CA GLY A 658 -4.13 -3.85 -57.38
C GLY A 658 -2.98 -3.92 -56.37
N LEU A 659 -2.65 -5.11 -55.86
CA LEU A 659 -1.55 -5.31 -54.92
C LEU A 659 -0.22 -5.62 -55.64
N PRO A 660 0.92 -5.10 -55.14
CA PRO A 660 2.24 -5.46 -55.65
C PRO A 660 2.58 -6.92 -55.34
N SER A 661 3.58 -7.47 -56.03
CA SER A 661 4.10 -8.81 -55.75
C SER A 661 4.90 -8.81 -54.45
N GLY A 662 4.49 -9.62 -53.49
CA GLY A 662 5.20 -9.82 -52.22
C GLY A 662 4.38 -10.68 -51.25
N ASN A 663 5.01 -11.07 -50.14
CA ASN A 663 4.34 -11.79 -49.07
C ASN A 663 3.49 -10.81 -48.23
N ILE A 664 2.33 -11.28 -47.78
CA ILE A 664 1.50 -10.52 -46.85
C ILE A 664 2.06 -10.69 -45.44
N ILE A 665 2.46 -9.59 -44.81
CA ILE A 665 2.97 -9.59 -43.43
C ILE A 665 1.82 -9.48 -42.44
N ALA A 666 0.92 -8.52 -42.67
CA ALA A 666 -0.18 -8.24 -41.74
C ALA A 666 -1.45 -7.84 -42.49
N ALA A 667 -2.60 -8.15 -41.90
CA ALA A 667 -3.90 -7.79 -42.47
C ALA A 667 -4.96 -7.52 -41.39
N GLY A 668 -5.91 -6.66 -41.73
CA GLY A 668 -7.15 -6.48 -40.97
C GLY A 668 -7.76 -5.08 -41.08
N CYS A 669 -9.00 -4.96 -40.58
CA CYS A 669 -9.93 -3.88 -40.93
C CYS A 669 -10.13 -3.79 -42.45
N ASP A 670 -9.57 -2.76 -43.09
CA ASP A 670 -9.79 -2.52 -44.51
C ASP A 670 -8.51 -2.74 -45.34
N GLY A 671 -7.40 -3.20 -44.75
CA GLY A 671 -6.12 -3.15 -45.44
C GLY A 671 -5.10 -4.22 -45.09
N ILE A 672 -3.99 -4.19 -45.84
CA ILE A 672 -2.93 -5.19 -45.86
C ILE A 672 -1.57 -4.50 -45.93
N TRP A 673 -0.59 -5.11 -45.27
CA TRP A 673 0.84 -4.79 -45.38
C TRP A 673 1.58 -5.88 -46.15
N ILE A 674 2.35 -5.46 -47.17
CA ILE A 674 3.15 -6.33 -48.03
C ILE A 674 4.64 -6.17 -47.71
N GLU A 675 5.35 -7.29 -47.70
CA GLU A 675 6.79 -7.37 -47.51
C GLU A 675 7.56 -6.50 -48.51
N ASN A 676 8.55 -5.76 -48.01
CA ASN A 676 9.38 -4.81 -48.77
C ASN A 676 8.67 -3.56 -49.32
N GLU A 677 7.37 -3.39 -49.09
CA GLU A 677 6.66 -2.16 -49.40
C GLU A 677 6.64 -1.21 -48.19
N GLN A 678 6.85 0.08 -48.46
CA GLN A 678 6.80 1.12 -47.43
C GLN A 678 5.40 1.72 -47.27
N ILE A 679 4.47 1.42 -48.17
CA ILE A 679 3.10 1.96 -48.18
C ILE A 679 2.13 0.83 -47.84
N LEU A 680 1.11 1.13 -47.04
CA LEU A 680 0.03 0.19 -46.72
C LEU A 680 -1.07 0.27 -47.78
N TYR A 681 -1.80 -0.82 -48.01
CA TYR A 681 -2.87 -0.89 -49.02
C TYR A 681 -4.23 -1.08 -48.39
N VAL A 682 -5.26 -0.43 -48.92
CA VAL A 682 -6.64 -0.43 -48.37
C VAL A 682 -7.63 -0.79 -49.46
N TRP A 683 -8.61 -1.63 -49.14
CA TRP A 683 -9.67 -2.07 -50.02
C TRP A 683 -10.69 -0.96 -50.28
N ASN A 684 -10.86 -0.57 -51.54
CA ASN A 684 -11.84 0.43 -51.96
C ASN A 684 -13.00 -0.23 -52.73
N SER A 685 -13.58 -1.28 -52.14
CA SER A 685 -14.70 -2.10 -52.66
C SER A 685 -14.46 -2.87 -53.98
N THR A 686 -13.44 -2.49 -54.75
CA THR A 686 -13.16 -3.02 -56.10
C THR A 686 -11.73 -3.49 -56.27
N MET A 687 -10.77 -2.75 -55.71
CA MET A 687 -9.35 -3.07 -55.71
C MET A 687 -8.69 -2.47 -54.46
N PHE A 688 -7.49 -2.95 -54.16
CA PHE A 688 -6.62 -2.33 -53.16
C PHE A 688 -5.93 -1.09 -53.73
N GLU A 689 -6.05 0.02 -53.02
CA GLU A 689 -5.38 1.28 -53.34
C GLU A 689 -4.32 1.61 -52.29
N PRO A 690 -3.23 2.31 -52.67
CA PRO A 690 -2.25 2.80 -51.72
C PRO A 690 -2.91 3.74 -50.70
N SER A 691 -2.68 3.47 -49.42
CA SER A 691 -3.12 4.34 -48.33
C SER A 691 -2.31 5.64 -48.27
N ASN A 692 -2.75 6.56 -47.42
CA ASN A 692 -2.02 7.79 -47.13
C ASN A 692 -0.92 7.63 -46.06
N LEU A 693 -0.59 6.40 -45.70
CA LEU A 693 0.27 6.05 -44.57
C LEU A 693 1.51 5.29 -45.03
N LEU A 694 2.58 5.46 -44.26
CA LEU A 694 3.80 4.69 -44.40
C LEU A 694 3.89 3.65 -43.28
N VAL A 695 4.58 2.55 -43.56
CA VAL A 695 4.95 1.55 -42.56
C VAL A 695 5.89 2.23 -41.54
N PRO A 696 5.53 2.27 -40.25
CA PRO A 696 6.38 2.83 -39.19
C PRO A 696 7.69 2.06 -39.08
N THR A 697 8.79 2.74 -38.74
CA THR A 697 10.12 2.10 -38.69
C THR A 697 10.27 1.01 -37.64
N ASN A 698 9.42 1.04 -36.61
CA ASN A 698 9.46 0.10 -35.48
C ASN A 698 8.47 -1.05 -35.64
N ALA A 699 7.67 -1.08 -36.72
CA ALA A 699 6.77 -2.19 -37.00
C ALA A 699 7.60 -3.44 -37.32
N ILE A 700 7.18 -4.59 -36.78
CA ILE A 700 7.91 -5.86 -36.93
C ILE A 700 7.08 -6.83 -37.77
N ASP A 701 7.78 -7.62 -38.57
CA ASP A 701 7.28 -8.80 -39.28
C ASP A 701 7.62 -10.04 -38.44
N LYS A 702 6.60 -10.78 -37.96
CA LYS A 702 6.79 -12.11 -37.37
C LYS A 702 6.78 -13.16 -38.50
N PRO A 703 7.93 -13.75 -38.87
CA PRO A 703 8.11 -14.49 -40.14
C PRO A 703 7.35 -15.82 -40.26
N SER A 704 6.53 -16.20 -39.28
CA SER A 704 5.84 -17.50 -39.24
C SER A 704 4.32 -17.39 -39.42
N PHE A 705 3.73 -16.20 -39.25
CA PHE A 705 2.28 -16.00 -39.26
C PHE A 705 1.91 -14.64 -39.86
N ILE A 706 0.66 -14.49 -40.31
CA ILE A 706 0.13 -13.19 -40.69
C ILE A 706 -0.25 -12.44 -39.41
N ASP A 707 0.41 -11.32 -39.20
CA ASP A 707 0.20 -10.47 -38.04
C ASP A 707 -1.16 -9.77 -38.11
N LYS A 708 -1.79 -9.59 -36.93
CA LYS A 708 -3.03 -8.81 -36.81
C LYS A 708 -2.71 -7.33 -36.96
N ALA A 709 -3.44 -6.66 -37.84
CA ALA A 709 -3.35 -5.22 -38.03
C ALA A 709 -4.75 -4.63 -38.22
N CYS A 710 -4.88 -3.31 -38.05
CA CYS A 710 -6.06 -2.59 -38.50
C CYS A 710 -5.59 -1.44 -39.36
N ILE A 711 -5.77 -1.58 -40.67
CA ILE A 711 -5.27 -0.64 -41.65
C ILE A 711 -6.47 0.05 -42.31
N LYS A 712 -6.51 1.38 -42.21
CA LYS A 712 -7.48 2.25 -42.88
C LYS A 712 -6.75 3.32 -43.68
N MET A 713 -7.49 4.06 -44.49
CA MET A 713 -6.91 5.05 -45.42
C MET A 713 -6.01 6.09 -44.74
N ASN A 714 -6.37 6.55 -43.53
CA ASN A 714 -5.65 7.61 -42.79
C ASN A 714 -5.26 7.22 -41.35
N HIS A 715 -5.51 5.98 -40.94
CA HIS A 715 -5.12 5.46 -39.63
C HIS A 715 -4.74 3.99 -39.76
N ALA A 716 -3.58 3.58 -39.22
CA ALA A 716 -3.18 2.18 -39.14
C ALA A 716 -2.60 1.86 -37.77
N VAL A 717 -2.85 0.65 -37.30
CA VAL A 717 -2.26 0.05 -36.10
C VAL A 717 -1.59 -1.26 -36.48
N LEU A 718 -0.31 -1.38 -36.17
CA LEU A 718 0.58 -2.49 -36.54
C LEU A 718 1.28 -3.04 -35.29
N LEU A 719 1.64 -4.32 -35.30
CA LEU A 719 2.37 -4.92 -34.19
C LEU A 719 3.81 -4.38 -34.09
N GLY A 720 4.26 -4.17 -32.85
CA GLY A 720 5.66 -3.94 -32.53
C GLY A 720 6.28 -5.18 -31.88
N ASN A 721 7.51 -5.03 -31.35
CA ASN A 721 8.17 -6.07 -30.55
C ASN A 721 7.38 -6.38 -29.27
N GLU A 722 6.86 -5.34 -28.61
CA GLU A 722 5.97 -5.46 -27.45
C GLU A 722 4.88 -4.38 -27.52
N GLY A 723 3.62 -4.79 -27.67
CA GLY A 723 2.49 -3.88 -27.90
C GLY A 723 2.28 -3.52 -29.38
N VAL A 724 1.76 -2.31 -29.64
CA VAL A 724 1.43 -1.86 -31.00
C VAL A 724 1.93 -0.45 -31.31
N ILE A 725 2.08 -0.18 -32.60
CA ILE A 725 2.45 1.14 -33.14
C ILE A 725 1.27 1.67 -33.94
N THR A 726 0.87 2.90 -33.63
CA THR A 726 -0.24 3.59 -34.29
C THR A 726 0.31 4.72 -35.16
N THR A 727 -0.18 4.80 -36.40
CA THR A 727 0.18 5.86 -37.34
C THR A 727 -1.09 6.45 -37.92
N PHE A 728 -1.21 7.77 -37.86
CA PHE A 728 -2.39 8.46 -38.38
C PHE A 728 -2.01 9.78 -39.04
N ARG A 729 -2.80 10.17 -40.03
CA ARG A 729 -2.58 11.40 -40.79
C ARG A 729 -3.45 12.53 -40.25
N THR A 730 -2.82 13.59 -39.77
CA THR A 730 -3.46 14.83 -39.34
C THR A 730 -3.31 15.91 -40.42
N PRO A 731 -4.03 17.06 -40.32
CA PRO A 731 -3.81 18.21 -41.20
C PRO A 731 -2.37 18.76 -41.15
N GLU A 732 -1.63 18.48 -40.07
CA GLU A 732 -0.28 18.98 -39.81
C GLU A 732 0.81 18.03 -40.32
N GLY A 733 0.49 16.75 -40.54
CA GLY A 733 1.44 15.75 -41.04
C GLY A 733 1.06 14.32 -40.66
N LEU A 734 2.00 13.39 -40.88
CA LEU A 734 1.93 12.04 -40.35
C LEU A 734 2.36 12.07 -38.87
N VAL A 735 1.59 11.43 -37.98
CA VAL A 735 1.91 11.29 -36.56
C VAL A 735 2.04 9.81 -36.24
N GLU A 736 3.16 9.45 -35.65
CA GLU A 736 3.44 8.10 -35.15
C GLU A 736 3.45 8.11 -33.62
N ASN A 737 2.83 7.10 -33.03
CA ASN A 737 2.80 6.88 -31.59
C ASN A 737 2.85 5.38 -31.27
N ALA A 738 3.10 5.04 -30.01
CA ALA A 738 3.12 3.65 -29.54
C ALA A 738 2.05 3.41 -28.47
N ARG A 739 1.67 2.15 -28.31
CA ARG A 739 0.85 1.65 -27.22
C ARG A 739 1.60 0.47 -26.60
N ILE A 740 1.98 0.63 -25.34
CA ILE A 740 2.89 -0.24 -24.62
C ILE A 740 2.11 -1.04 -23.57
N PRO A 741 2.51 -2.30 -23.31
CA PRO A 741 1.95 -3.09 -22.23
C PRO A 741 2.10 -2.43 -20.86
N LEU A 742 1.01 -2.38 -20.09
CA LEU A 742 1.06 -2.08 -18.65
C LEU A 742 1.67 -3.26 -17.87
N ILE A 743 1.31 -4.48 -18.30
CA ILE A 743 1.81 -5.75 -17.76
C ILE A 743 2.39 -6.53 -18.91
N ARG A 744 3.69 -6.81 -18.82
CA ARG A 744 4.43 -7.65 -19.76
C ARG A 744 4.25 -9.12 -19.39
N THR A 745 3.99 -9.97 -20.36
CA THR A 745 4.00 -11.42 -20.20
C THR A 745 5.33 -11.98 -20.72
N ILE A 746 6.03 -12.76 -19.90
CA ILE A 746 7.20 -13.55 -20.34
C ILE A 746 6.87 -15.03 -20.17
N ASP A 747 7.01 -15.79 -21.26
CA ASP A 747 6.71 -17.23 -21.32
C ASP A 747 5.29 -17.57 -20.83
N ASP A 748 4.31 -16.70 -21.11
CA ASP A 748 2.88 -16.81 -20.73
C ASP A 748 2.56 -16.96 -19.23
N MET A 749 3.57 -16.88 -18.36
CA MET A 749 3.42 -17.17 -16.92
C MET A 749 3.90 -16.02 -16.04
N ASN A 750 4.91 -15.25 -16.48
CA ASN A 750 5.48 -14.19 -15.66
C ASN A 750 4.88 -12.83 -16.04
N LEU A 751 4.08 -12.26 -15.13
CA LEU A 751 3.53 -10.92 -15.23
C LEU A 751 4.51 -9.92 -14.64
N ILE A 752 5.11 -9.08 -15.50
CA ILE A 752 6.04 -8.03 -15.09
C ILE A 752 5.39 -6.67 -15.37
N PRO A 753 4.99 -5.91 -14.34
CA PRO A 753 4.46 -4.57 -14.57
C PRO A 753 5.54 -3.64 -15.12
N LEU A 754 5.14 -2.57 -15.79
CA LEU A 754 6.06 -1.51 -16.16
C LEU A 754 6.59 -0.81 -14.88
N VAL A 755 7.90 -0.87 -14.66
CA VAL A 755 8.54 -0.35 -13.43
C VAL A 755 9.63 0.66 -13.78
N GLY A 756 9.59 1.80 -13.11
CA GLY A 756 10.70 2.74 -13.01
C GLY A 756 11.64 2.32 -11.90
N MET A 757 12.94 2.20 -12.20
CA MET A 757 13.94 1.74 -11.26
C MET A 757 15.01 2.81 -11.06
N ALA A 758 15.21 3.23 -9.81
CA ALA A 758 16.37 4.02 -9.40
C ALA A 758 17.40 3.10 -8.74
N VAL A 759 18.68 3.29 -9.06
CA VAL A 759 19.78 2.46 -8.56
C VAL A 759 20.82 3.35 -7.90
N GLU A 760 21.24 2.98 -6.70
CA GLU A 760 22.34 3.61 -5.97
C GLU A 760 23.36 2.54 -5.56
N GLY A 761 24.65 2.84 -5.69
CA GLY A 761 25.74 1.97 -5.22
C GLY A 761 26.79 1.64 -6.27
N GLN A 762 27.83 0.92 -5.84
CA GLN A 762 28.90 0.45 -6.73
C GLN A 762 28.48 -0.85 -7.40
N SER A 763 28.06 -0.75 -8.65
CA SER A 763 27.74 -1.89 -9.52
C SER A 763 29.01 -2.45 -10.17
N ASN A 764 29.20 -3.78 -10.09
CA ASN A 764 30.07 -4.54 -10.99
C ASN A 764 29.27 -5.17 -12.15
N PHE A 765 28.02 -4.76 -12.38
CA PHE A 765 27.24 -5.23 -13.53
C PHE A 765 27.80 -4.66 -14.84
N ILE A 766 27.44 -5.31 -15.95
CA ILE A 766 27.75 -4.88 -17.33
C ILE A 766 27.10 -3.51 -17.65
N TYR A 767 26.20 -3.01 -16.81
CA TYR A 767 25.47 -1.76 -16.99
C TYR A 767 26.04 -0.62 -16.14
N SER A 768 26.36 0.51 -16.78
CA SER A 768 26.69 1.77 -16.10
C SER A 768 25.39 2.51 -15.77
N PRO A 769 25.12 2.84 -14.50
CA PRO A 769 23.88 3.53 -14.14
C PRO A 769 23.76 4.88 -14.84
N PRO A 770 22.53 5.33 -15.17
CA PRO A 770 22.30 6.65 -15.75
C PRO A 770 22.82 7.75 -14.83
N LYS A 771 23.17 8.89 -15.42
CA LYS A 771 23.54 10.08 -14.62
C LYS A 771 22.31 10.59 -13.87
N GLU A 772 22.53 11.24 -12.73
CA GLU A 772 21.45 11.88 -11.98
C GLU A 772 20.63 12.81 -12.90
N GLY A 773 19.30 12.65 -12.89
CA GLY A 773 18.37 13.37 -13.77
C GLY A 773 18.20 12.80 -15.18
N THR A 774 18.79 11.64 -15.49
CA THR A 774 18.56 10.90 -16.74
C THR A 774 17.82 9.59 -16.47
N PHE A 775 16.95 9.18 -17.40
CA PHE A 775 16.17 7.97 -17.33
C PHE A 775 16.54 7.09 -18.52
N ASP A 776 16.91 5.84 -18.26
CA ASP A 776 17.17 4.86 -19.32
C ASP A 776 15.93 3.99 -19.49
N LEU A 777 15.46 3.90 -20.73
CA LEU A 777 14.37 2.98 -21.09
C LEU A 777 14.95 1.59 -21.32
N PRO A 778 14.29 0.51 -20.84
CA PRO A 778 14.68 -0.85 -21.20
C PRO A 778 14.58 -1.02 -22.72
N SER A 779 15.44 -1.89 -23.28
CA SER A 779 15.65 -2.02 -24.73
C SER A 779 14.34 -2.20 -25.51
N TRP A 780 13.43 -3.03 -25.03
CA TRP A 780 12.13 -3.28 -25.66
C TRP A 780 11.25 -2.01 -25.73
N SER A 781 11.18 -1.21 -24.66
CA SER A 781 10.41 0.03 -24.65
C SER A 781 11.05 1.13 -25.51
N ASN A 782 12.39 1.14 -25.60
CA ASN A 782 13.13 2.05 -26.47
C ASN A 782 13.02 1.65 -27.95
N GLU A 783 12.87 0.36 -28.24
CA GLU A 783 12.56 -0.12 -29.59
C GLU A 783 11.17 0.31 -30.05
N MET A 784 10.22 0.49 -29.12
CA MET A 784 8.87 0.99 -29.43
C MET A 784 8.83 2.51 -29.56
N LEU A 785 9.56 3.24 -28.71
CA LEU A 785 9.56 4.70 -28.64
C LEU A 785 10.81 5.30 -29.27
N ILE A 786 10.68 5.89 -30.47
CA ILE A 786 11.71 6.80 -31.00
C ILE A 786 11.48 8.17 -30.37
N VAL A 787 12.17 8.43 -29.26
CA VAL A 787 12.13 9.75 -28.62
C VAL A 787 13.20 10.63 -29.26
N ASP A 788 12.77 11.70 -29.93
CA ASP A 788 13.69 12.67 -30.54
C ASP A 788 14.39 13.55 -29.50
N GLU A 789 15.55 14.10 -29.85
CA GLU A 789 16.24 15.07 -29.01
C GLU A 789 15.35 16.32 -28.78
N ASN A 790 14.97 16.55 -27.51
CA ASN A 790 14.05 17.60 -27.01
C ASN A 790 12.55 17.25 -26.98
N GLU A 791 12.16 15.99 -27.12
CA GLU A 791 10.80 15.56 -26.81
C GLU A 791 10.60 15.30 -25.32
N ASN A 792 9.43 15.71 -24.83
CA ASN A 792 9.02 15.57 -23.44
C ASN A 792 8.27 14.25 -23.24
N VAL A 793 8.84 13.35 -22.44
CA VAL A 793 8.13 12.18 -21.90
C VAL A 793 7.74 12.50 -20.47
N SER A 794 6.49 12.21 -20.11
CA SER A 794 5.99 12.37 -18.75
C SER A 794 5.55 11.05 -18.15
N PHE A 795 5.95 10.81 -16.91
CA PHE A 795 5.64 9.57 -16.18
C PHE A 795 4.69 9.88 -15.05
N LEU A 796 3.74 8.98 -14.80
CA LEU A 796 2.92 8.94 -13.59
C LEU A 796 3.27 7.69 -12.80
N LEU A 797 3.74 7.91 -11.58
CA LEU A 797 4.19 6.87 -10.65
C LEU A 797 3.72 7.21 -9.24
N ILE A 798 3.56 6.17 -8.42
CA ILE A 798 3.28 6.33 -6.98
C ILE A 798 4.60 6.18 -6.23
N GLY A 799 5.18 7.31 -5.80
CA GLY A 799 6.44 7.35 -5.08
C GLY A 799 6.47 8.45 -4.04
N SER A 800 6.99 8.15 -2.85
CA SER A 800 7.43 9.14 -1.87
C SER A 800 8.79 9.67 -2.30
N ILE A 801 8.90 11.00 -2.44
CA ILE A 801 10.11 11.72 -2.86
C ILE A 801 11.35 11.23 -2.12
N GLY A 802 12.41 10.95 -2.87
CA GLY A 802 13.74 10.81 -2.32
C GLY A 802 14.78 10.59 -3.39
N PHE A 803 15.18 11.64 -4.12
CA PHE A 803 16.57 11.89 -4.53
C PHE A 803 16.67 13.33 -5.06
N GLY A 804 17.56 14.14 -4.44
CA GLY A 804 17.90 15.51 -4.86
C GLY A 804 17.09 16.62 -4.17
N LYS A 805 17.71 17.27 -3.17
CA LYS A 805 17.26 18.49 -2.43
C LYS A 805 16.03 19.20 -3.01
N ILE A 806 14.90 19.22 -2.28
CA ILE A 806 14.00 20.37 -2.07
C ILE A 806 12.95 19.99 -1.00
N PHE A 807 12.84 20.86 0.00
CA PHE A 807 11.87 21.00 1.11
C PHE A 807 10.84 19.90 1.45
N LYS A 808 10.85 19.53 2.75
CA LYS A 808 9.73 18.95 3.51
C LYS A 808 8.43 19.71 3.25
N ILE A 809 7.42 19.02 2.72
CA ILE A 809 5.99 19.15 3.04
C ILE A 809 5.32 17.83 2.58
N LEU A 810 4.57 17.20 3.49
CA LEU A 810 3.75 16.00 3.25
C LEU A 810 2.58 16.34 2.32
N PHE A 811 2.54 15.73 1.14
CA PHE A 811 1.32 15.40 0.40
C PHE A 811 1.64 14.21 -0.52
N SER A 812 0.66 13.33 -0.77
CA SER A 812 0.70 12.39 -1.89
C SER A 812 0.66 13.20 -3.17
N PHE A 813 1.80 13.32 -3.86
CA PHE A 813 1.86 14.04 -5.13
C PHE A 813 1.67 13.04 -6.29
N ARG A 814 0.76 13.35 -7.21
CA ARG A 814 0.91 12.95 -8.60
C ARG A 814 2.14 13.69 -9.13
N ILE A 815 3.25 12.99 -9.31
CA ILE A 815 4.46 13.58 -9.86
C ILE A 815 4.42 13.36 -11.38
N MET A 816 4.29 14.44 -12.13
CA MET A 816 4.50 14.46 -13.58
C MET A 816 5.95 14.88 -13.83
N LEU A 817 6.84 13.91 -14.07
CA LEU A 817 8.25 14.16 -14.40
C LEU A 817 8.38 14.39 -15.89
N THR A 818 8.61 15.62 -16.33
CA THR A 818 8.93 15.92 -17.74
C THR A 818 10.43 15.86 -17.95
N LEU A 819 10.91 14.89 -18.73
CA LEU A 819 12.35 14.67 -18.97
C LEU A 819 12.68 14.78 -20.46
N ASN A 820 13.84 15.38 -20.76
CA ASN A 820 14.49 15.32 -22.08
C ASN A 820 15.29 14.01 -22.16
N VAL A 821 14.88 13.08 -23.03
CA VAL A 821 15.53 11.78 -23.21
C VAL A 821 16.78 11.91 -24.09
N ARG A 822 17.82 11.11 -23.81
CA ARG A 822 18.96 10.89 -24.72
C ARG A 822 18.97 9.42 -25.16
N PRO A 823 19.28 9.12 -26.43
CA PRO A 823 19.34 7.74 -26.90
C PRO A 823 20.48 6.96 -26.21
N ALA A 824 20.21 5.68 -25.90
CA ALA A 824 21.21 4.74 -25.42
C ALA A 824 22.30 4.57 -26.48
N SER A 825 23.56 4.76 -26.10
CA SER A 825 24.68 4.51 -27.03
C SER A 825 24.75 3.02 -27.34
N SER A 826 24.38 2.61 -28.54
CA SER A 826 24.63 1.26 -29.04
C SER A 826 26.14 1.00 -29.02
N LYS A 827 26.61 0.18 -28.07
CA LYS A 827 27.83 -0.59 -28.28
C LYS A 827 27.41 -2.05 -28.44
N ARG A 828 27.60 -2.55 -29.67
CA ARG A 828 27.66 -3.98 -29.98
C ARG A 828 28.64 -4.68 -29.06
#